data_AF-A0A1G6AMJ0-F1
#
_entry.id   AF-A0A1G6AMJ0-F1
#
_cell.length_a   1.000
_cell.length_b   1.000
_cell.length_c   1.000
_cell.angle_alpha   90.00
_cell.angle_beta   90.00
_cell.angle_gamma   90.00
#
_symmetry.space_group_name_H-M   'P 1'
#
loop_
_entity.id
_entity.type
_entity.pdbx_description
1 polymer ?
#
loop_
_entity_poly.entity_id
_entity_poly.type
_entity_poly.pdbx_seq_one_letter_code
_entity_poly.pdbx_strand_id
1 'polypeptide(L)'
;MNLDSKITQIKGVGKKTEELFENLGVYTVGDMLLNFPREYKLYPHPLSPGDVYLTMQQNPALIKKEWAVEVKAVKSPVVRAGRRTSVTVLSLKHNLLDVEAVWFRSDFLRSVIKAGHRYILYGKCEIDHNRLKITQPKVFSKEQYQIAYENRLIPVYRLTKGLKQHQIIKAIQNIFEDDIEIIDWIPEEIRKHYGFPNRREAIYQMHFPDFEDKNIAAQKRLAFEEFFLFLLSIKSNEQFQGKEKSEYKINTDEEWQRALDSLLFPLTNDQTKALNEILMDMQSDYRMQRLLEGDVGSGKTIVAFLSMLAVAFAGWQSALMAPTEVLARQHYETFKKLIEDMGLADEIPVILLVGSMSAKEKQDVYECIECMPTAMIIGTHALIQEKVNYQNLAYVVTDEQHRFGVKQREAFGNKGMHPHILVMSATPIPRTLALILYNNIDISRILEKPANRLPIKNCVVGDSYLPAAYKFMKEQIEFGHQCYVICPMIEENEESQVRSVEEVEKMLREQFEDSIAIGVMHGNLKTKEKNDVMHAFELNEISILVSTTVVEVGVDVPNATMMMVFNAERFGLAQLHQLRGRIGRGAAQSYCVFLSDSSKAKERLEILNKSNDGFQIADEDLKQRGPGDFFGERQSGDMGFGMADPYRDSDMLKEAAKCATELLQVDPKLLTHKLLKAQLERYRLNMADNLNI
;
A
#
# COMPACT_ATOMS: atom_id res chain seq x y z
N MET A 1 -12.56 38.16 -7.31
CA MET A 1 -11.81 36.96 -7.75
C MET A 1 -12.48 35.75 -7.12
N ASN A 2 -12.55 34.60 -7.79
CA ASN A 2 -13.04 33.35 -7.22
C ASN A 2 -11.98 32.25 -7.39
N LEU A 3 -12.23 31.06 -6.83
CA LEU A 3 -11.28 29.95 -6.90
C LEU A 3 -10.94 29.50 -8.34
N ASP A 4 -11.90 29.63 -9.26
CA ASP A 4 -11.74 29.24 -10.68
C ASP A 4 -11.10 30.34 -11.55
N SER A 5 -10.78 31.49 -10.95
CA SER A 5 -10.13 32.59 -11.65
C SER A 5 -8.71 32.19 -12.04
N LYS A 6 -8.25 32.62 -13.23
CA LYS A 6 -6.87 32.41 -13.67
C LYS A 6 -5.88 33.10 -12.72
N ILE A 7 -4.71 32.49 -12.54
CA ILE A 7 -3.63 33.04 -11.68
C ILE A 7 -3.16 34.44 -12.08
N THR A 8 -3.36 34.87 -13.33
CA THR A 8 -3.06 36.23 -13.80
C THR A 8 -3.89 37.31 -13.14
N GLN A 9 -5.01 36.97 -12.50
CA GLN A 9 -5.78 37.92 -11.71
C GLN A 9 -5.13 38.24 -10.36
N ILE A 10 -4.20 37.39 -9.88
CA ILE A 10 -3.49 37.60 -8.63
C ILE A 10 -2.54 38.78 -8.77
N LYS A 11 -2.66 39.74 -7.85
CA LYS A 11 -1.81 40.92 -7.82
C LYS A 11 -0.32 40.52 -7.78
N GLY A 12 0.46 41.00 -8.73
CA GLY A 12 1.89 40.68 -8.85
C GLY A 12 2.23 39.44 -9.69
N VAL A 13 1.25 38.75 -10.27
CA VAL A 13 1.45 37.67 -11.24
C VAL A 13 1.22 38.20 -12.65
N GLY A 14 2.30 38.37 -13.42
CA GLY A 14 2.22 38.71 -14.85
C GLY A 14 2.35 37.49 -15.76
N LYS A 15 2.18 37.66 -17.09
CA LYS A 15 2.28 36.57 -18.08
C LYS A 15 3.54 35.69 -17.96
N LYS A 16 4.70 36.30 -17.72
CA LYS A 16 5.95 35.53 -17.52
C LYS A 16 5.97 34.70 -16.23
N THR A 17 5.23 35.12 -15.22
CA THR A 17 5.12 34.39 -13.94
C THR A 17 4.03 33.33 -14.01
N GLU A 18 2.97 33.58 -14.78
CA GLU A 18 1.94 32.60 -15.14
C GLU A 18 2.56 31.34 -15.75
N GLU A 19 3.37 31.47 -16.82
CA GLU A 19 4.08 30.33 -17.43
C GLU A 19 4.94 29.53 -16.42
N LEU A 20 5.52 30.19 -15.41
CA LEU A 20 6.32 29.53 -14.38
C LEU A 20 5.47 28.75 -13.36
N PHE A 21 4.25 29.21 -13.09
CA PHE A 21 3.27 28.53 -12.25
C PHE A 21 2.58 27.38 -12.98
N GLU A 22 2.31 27.52 -14.29
CA GLU A 22 1.79 26.43 -15.12
C GLU A 22 2.77 25.24 -15.15
N ASN A 23 4.08 25.51 -15.15
CA ASN A 23 5.10 24.46 -15.01
C ASN A 23 5.06 23.73 -13.65
N LEU A 24 4.40 24.29 -12.64
CA LEU A 24 4.11 23.63 -11.36
C LEU A 24 2.72 22.97 -11.32
N GLY A 25 1.98 22.98 -12.43
CA GLY A 25 0.60 22.50 -12.49
C GLY A 25 -0.42 23.43 -11.83
N VAL A 26 -0.07 24.72 -11.65
CA VAL A 26 -0.94 25.72 -11.01
C VAL A 26 -1.52 26.65 -12.07
N TYR A 27 -2.83 26.57 -12.31
CA TYR A 27 -3.53 27.33 -13.36
C TYR A 27 -4.55 28.32 -12.80
N THR A 28 -5.17 27.99 -11.67
CA THR A 28 -6.21 28.77 -11.02
C THR A 28 -5.81 29.26 -9.63
N VAL A 29 -6.59 30.19 -9.09
CA VAL A 29 -6.45 30.67 -7.70
C VAL A 29 -6.64 29.51 -6.71
N GLY A 30 -7.56 28.59 -6.99
CA GLY A 30 -7.78 27.38 -6.21
C GLY A 30 -6.54 26.48 -6.20
N ASP A 31 -5.93 26.23 -7.36
CA ASP A 31 -4.69 25.44 -7.45
C ASP A 31 -3.57 26.07 -6.64
N MET A 32 -3.49 27.40 -6.62
CA MET A 32 -2.46 28.13 -5.86
C MET A 32 -2.67 28.00 -4.35
N LEU A 33 -3.92 28.00 -3.89
CA LEU A 33 -4.28 27.79 -2.48
C LEU A 33 -4.14 26.32 -2.03
N LEU A 34 -4.17 25.37 -2.96
CA LEU A 34 -3.95 23.95 -2.67
C LEU A 34 -2.49 23.51 -2.93
N ASN A 35 -1.64 24.43 -3.40
CA ASN A 35 -0.20 24.20 -3.56
C ASN A 35 0.53 24.40 -2.23
N PHE A 36 0.42 23.40 -1.35
CA PHE A 36 0.92 23.46 0.02
C PHE A 36 2.46 23.37 0.11
N PRO A 37 3.08 23.92 1.18
CA PRO A 37 4.52 23.86 1.37
C PRO A 37 5.01 22.43 1.65
N ARG A 38 6.24 22.13 1.23
CA ARG A 38 6.90 20.84 1.46
C ARG A 38 7.42 20.70 2.89
N GLU A 39 7.94 21.79 3.44
CA GLU A 39 8.50 21.85 4.79
C GLU A 39 8.28 23.25 5.37
N TYR A 40 8.39 23.37 6.69
CA TYR A 40 8.41 24.65 7.38
C TYR A 40 9.79 24.86 8.01
N LYS A 41 10.31 26.08 7.90
CA LYS A 41 11.54 26.48 8.59
C LYS A 41 11.21 27.35 9.78
N LEU A 42 11.56 26.86 10.97
CA LEU A 42 11.48 27.63 12.20
C LEU A 42 12.69 28.55 12.30
N TYR A 43 12.44 29.85 12.42
CA TYR A 43 13.47 30.83 12.70
C TYR A 43 13.50 31.10 14.21
N PRO A 44 14.58 30.72 14.92
CA PRO A 44 14.62 30.79 16.38
C PRO A 44 14.75 32.22 16.88
N HIS A 45 14.42 32.44 18.16
CA HIS A 45 14.73 33.71 18.83
C HIS A 45 16.22 34.07 18.68
N PRO A 46 16.56 35.32 18.30
CA PRO A 46 17.94 35.72 18.10
C PRO A 46 18.70 35.77 19.43
N LEU A 47 19.88 35.15 19.47
CA LEU A 47 20.75 35.12 20.65
C LEU A 47 21.94 36.06 20.47
N SER A 48 22.57 36.45 21.58
CA SER A 48 23.83 37.16 21.51
C SER A 48 24.95 36.23 21.01
N PRO A 49 26.01 36.76 20.36
CA PRO A 49 27.13 35.94 19.92
C PRO A 49 27.80 35.15 21.05
N GLY A 50 27.80 35.72 22.27
CA GLY A 50 28.35 35.07 23.46
C GLY A 50 27.55 33.85 23.89
N ASP A 51 26.22 33.95 23.89
CA ASP A 51 25.34 32.85 24.29
C ASP A 51 25.44 31.68 23.31
N VAL A 52 25.49 31.98 22.00
CA VAL A 52 25.68 30.96 20.95
C VAL A 52 27.02 30.25 21.12
N TYR A 53 28.10 31.00 21.37
CA TYR A 53 29.44 30.44 21.58
C TYR A 53 29.49 29.53 22.81
N LEU A 54 28.94 29.96 23.95
CA LEU A 54 28.90 29.17 25.18
C LEU A 54 28.08 27.89 25.01
N THR A 55 26.91 27.99 24.36
CA THR A 55 26.04 26.85 24.10
C THR A 55 26.71 25.79 23.21
N MET A 56 27.44 26.24 22.18
CA MET A 56 28.21 25.35 21.29
C MET A 56 29.42 24.71 21.99
N GLN A 57 30.05 25.39 22.96
CA GLN A 57 31.11 24.78 23.78
C GLN A 57 30.55 23.69 24.71
N GLN A 58 29.40 23.94 25.33
CA GLN A 58 28.75 22.97 26.23
C GLN A 58 28.17 21.77 25.47
N ASN A 59 27.78 21.96 24.21
CA ASN A 59 27.25 20.89 23.36
C ASN A 59 27.87 20.92 21.95
N PRO A 60 28.99 20.20 21.75
CA PRO A 60 29.70 20.15 20.46
C PRO A 60 28.84 19.66 19.28
N ALA A 61 27.74 18.92 19.53
CA ALA A 61 26.81 18.47 18.48
C ALA A 61 26.00 19.61 17.83
N LEU A 62 26.05 20.82 18.40
CA LEU A 62 25.40 22.01 17.85
C LEU A 62 26.33 22.85 16.96
N ILE A 63 27.60 22.44 16.81
CA ILE A 63 28.54 23.06 15.87
C ILE A 63 28.06 22.79 14.43
N LYS A 64 28.15 23.80 13.55
CA LYS A 64 27.66 23.78 12.15
C LYS A 64 26.14 23.74 11.97
N LYS A 65 25.36 23.91 13.05
CA LYS A 65 23.90 24.13 12.96
C LYS A 65 23.56 25.59 12.65
N GLU A 66 22.33 25.83 12.20
CA GLU A 66 21.82 27.18 11.89
C GLU A 66 21.42 27.91 13.18
N TRP A 67 21.89 29.15 13.34
CA TRP A 67 21.58 30.01 14.49
C TRP A 67 21.16 31.39 14.01
N ALA A 68 20.30 32.05 14.78
CA ALA A 68 20.00 33.47 14.65
C ALA A 68 20.85 34.27 15.64
N VAL A 69 21.74 35.12 15.14
CA VAL A 69 22.69 35.88 15.96
C VAL A 69 22.42 37.37 15.83
N GLU A 70 22.06 38.04 16.92
CA GLU A 70 21.92 39.51 16.94
C GLU A 70 23.30 40.16 16.99
N VAL A 71 23.63 40.96 15.99
CA VAL A 71 24.92 41.65 15.89
C VAL A 71 24.75 43.15 15.66
N LYS A 72 25.63 43.95 16.25
CA LYS A 72 25.75 45.38 15.95
C LYS A 72 26.92 45.61 15.00
N ALA A 73 26.64 46.10 13.81
CA ALA A 73 27.70 46.38 12.83
C ALA A 73 28.49 47.62 13.26
N VAL A 74 29.75 47.47 13.69
CA VAL A 74 30.61 48.60 14.06
C VAL A 74 31.27 49.23 12.83
N LYS A 75 31.53 48.43 11.79
CA LYS A 75 32.09 48.84 10.50
C LYS A 75 31.31 48.17 9.38
N SER A 76 31.36 48.75 8.18
CA SER A 76 30.82 48.10 6.98
C SER A 76 31.67 46.89 6.57
N PRO A 77 31.07 45.87 5.92
CA PRO A 77 31.79 44.71 5.44
C PRO A 77 32.92 45.08 4.45
N VAL A 78 34.03 44.37 4.54
CA VAL A 78 35.18 44.54 3.63
C VAL A 78 35.12 43.50 2.53
N VAL A 79 35.16 43.94 1.27
CA VAL A 79 35.27 43.05 0.11
C VAL A 79 36.75 42.78 -0.16
N ARG A 80 37.16 41.52 -0.06
CA ARG A 80 38.51 41.05 -0.41
C ARG A 80 38.45 40.37 -1.77
N ALA A 81 39.32 40.76 -2.70
CA ALA A 81 39.50 40.06 -3.96
C ALA A 81 40.29 38.77 -3.72
N GLY A 82 39.63 37.60 -3.82
CA GLY A 82 40.31 36.30 -3.80
C GLY A 82 40.86 35.93 -5.18
N ARG A 83 41.74 34.91 -5.24
CA ARG A 83 42.40 34.45 -6.48
C ARG A 83 41.45 34.06 -7.63
N ARG A 84 40.17 33.74 -7.33
CA ARG A 84 39.12 33.40 -8.33
C ARG A 84 37.71 33.94 -7.99
N THR A 85 37.45 34.43 -6.77
CA THR A 85 36.13 34.91 -6.31
C THR A 85 36.26 36.01 -5.27
N SER A 86 35.32 36.96 -5.24
CA SER A 86 35.25 37.97 -4.18
C SER A 86 34.70 37.38 -2.87
N VAL A 87 35.28 37.82 -1.76
CA VAL A 87 34.87 37.41 -0.40
C VAL A 87 34.52 38.66 0.40
N THR A 88 33.28 38.78 0.83
CA THR A 88 32.84 39.86 1.72
C THR A 88 32.92 39.37 3.15
N VAL A 89 33.64 40.09 4.01
CA VAL A 89 33.84 39.72 5.42
C VAL A 89 33.36 40.85 6.32
N LEU A 90 32.52 40.50 7.28
CA LEU A 90 32.12 41.36 8.39
C LEU A 90 32.76 40.83 9.67
N SER A 91 33.77 41.55 10.15
CA SER A 91 34.43 41.25 11.44
C SER A 91 33.88 42.17 12.52
N LEU A 92 33.39 41.58 13.60
CA LEU A 92 32.78 42.27 14.72
C LEU A 92 33.42 41.76 16.01
N LYS A 93 33.40 42.60 17.04
CA LYS A 93 33.82 42.22 18.38
C LYS A 93 32.65 42.41 19.33
N HIS A 94 32.24 41.33 20.00
CA HIS A 94 31.18 41.35 21.00
C HIS A 94 31.80 41.01 22.36
N ASN A 95 32.01 42.01 23.20
CA ASN A 95 32.81 41.91 24.43
C ASN A 95 34.24 41.40 24.15
N LEU A 96 34.57 40.19 24.61
CA LEU A 96 35.87 39.53 24.40
C LEU A 96 35.87 38.52 23.23
N LEU A 97 34.72 38.31 22.56
CA LEU A 97 34.56 37.34 21.48
C LEU A 97 34.67 38.01 20.11
N ASP A 98 35.53 37.46 19.26
CA ASP A 98 35.60 37.84 17.85
C ASP A 98 34.55 37.06 17.05
N VAL A 99 33.76 37.79 16.25
CA VAL A 99 32.70 37.25 15.40
C VAL A 99 33.00 37.60 13.95
N GLU A 100 33.03 36.59 13.08
CA GLU A 100 33.33 36.78 11.66
C GLU A 100 32.22 36.20 10.80
N ALA A 101 31.54 37.05 10.04
CA ALA A 101 30.57 36.62 9.03
C ALA A 101 31.18 36.72 7.64
N VAL A 102 31.11 35.63 6.86
CA VAL A 102 31.80 35.51 5.57
C VAL A 102 30.80 35.18 4.46
N TRP A 103 30.83 35.94 3.37
CA TRP A 103 30.04 35.68 2.16
C TRP A 103 30.94 35.56 0.93
N PHE A 104 30.66 34.59 0.08
CA PHE A 104 31.29 34.45 -1.23
C PHE A 104 30.43 35.10 -2.31
N ARG A 105 31.03 35.85 -3.24
CA ARG A 105 30.36 36.48 -4.40
C ARG A 105 29.16 37.39 -4.05
N SER A 106 29.25 38.14 -2.95
CA SER A 106 28.12 38.94 -2.40
C SER A 106 28.50 40.40 -2.11
N ASP A 107 29.13 41.06 -3.08
CA ASP A 107 29.71 42.41 -2.92
C ASP A 107 28.64 43.48 -2.60
N PHE A 108 27.38 43.24 -2.98
CA PHE A 108 26.23 44.10 -2.69
C PHE A 108 25.99 44.28 -1.18
N LEU A 109 26.43 43.35 -0.33
CA LEU A 109 26.22 43.46 1.11
C LEU A 109 26.95 44.66 1.75
N ARG A 110 27.96 45.20 1.06
CA ARG A 110 28.64 46.44 1.47
C ARG A 110 27.69 47.64 1.51
N SER A 111 26.70 47.71 0.61
CA SER A 111 25.72 48.80 0.61
C SER A 111 24.52 48.53 1.54
N VAL A 112 24.22 47.26 1.81
CA VAL A 112 23.10 46.81 2.66
C VAL A 112 23.44 46.94 4.16
N ILE A 113 24.65 46.54 4.56
CA ILE A 113 25.08 46.56 5.96
C ILE A 113 25.80 47.88 6.27
N LYS A 114 25.13 48.75 7.03
CA LYS A 114 25.65 50.05 7.45
C LYS A 114 26.14 50.00 8.89
N ALA A 115 27.25 50.69 9.15
CA ALA A 115 27.77 50.85 10.51
C ALA A 115 26.75 51.54 11.41
N GLY A 116 26.72 51.16 12.70
CA GLY A 116 25.84 51.72 13.73
C GLY A 116 24.52 50.96 13.92
N HIS A 117 24.09 50.16 12.94
CA HIS A 117 22.81 49.44 12.99
C HIS A 117 22.94 48.01 13.53
N ARG A 118 21.82 47.47 14.02
CA ARG A 118 21.71 46.07 14.46
C ARG A 118 21.09 45.22 13.37
N TYR A 119 21.66 44.03 13.19
CA TYR A 119 21.24 43.04 12.20
C TYR A 119 21.14 41.68 12.87
N ILE A 120 20.30 40.82 12.31
CA ILE A 120 20.23 39.41 12.69
C ILE A 120 20.86 38.60 11.56
N LEU A 121 21.89 37.84 11.92
CA LEU A 121 22.59 36.93 11.02
C LEU A 121 22.04 35.53 11.25
N TYR A 122 21.35 34.98 10.26
CA TYR A 122 20.83 33.62 10.30
C TYR A 122 21.66 32.69 9.41
N GLY A 123 22.37 31.74 9.99
CA GLY A 123 23.20 30.81 9.22
C GLY A 123 24.00 29.84 10.06
N LYS A 124 24.80 29.01 9.40
CA LYS A 124 25.61 27.99 10.07
C LYS A 124 26.76 28.64 10.85
N CYS A 125 26.82 28.33 12.14
CA CYS A 125 27.84 28.84 13.05
C CYS A 125 28.91 27.78 13.35
N GLU A 126 30.17 28.20 13.37
CA GLU A 126 31.35 27.39 13.65
C GLU A 126 32.23 28.09 14.68
N ILE A 127 32.86 27.30 15.56
CA ILE A 127 33.94 27.80 16.43
C ILE A 127 35.25 27.50 15.73
N ASP A 128 36.04 28.54 15.46
CA ASP A 128 37.32 28.42 14.79
C ASP A 128 38.36 29.17 15.63
N HIS A 129 39.30 28.51 16.30
CA HIS A 129 40.37 29.17 17.08
C HIS A 129 39.88 30.32 17.99
N ASN A 130 38.82 30.10 18.79
CA ASN A 130 38.16 31.08 19.67
C ASN A 130 37.41 32.26 19.01
N ARG A 131 37.15 32.22 17.71
CA ARG A 131 36.18 33.11 17.05
C ARG A 131 34.90 32.36 16.66
N LEU A 132 33.78 33.07 16.72
CA LEU A 132 32.50 32.60 16.17
C LEU A 132 32.43 32.96 14.69
N LYS A 133 32.51 31.96 13.83
CA LYS A 133 32.47 32.13 12.38
C LYS A 133 31.09 31.76 11.85
N ILE A 134 30.50 32.63 11.04
CA ILE A 134 29.20 32.41 10.41
C ILE A 134 29.38 32.46 8.89
N THR A 135 29.12 31.34 8.21
CA THR A 135 29.37 31.24 6.77
C THR A 135 28.07 31.40 5.98
N GLN A 136 28.08 32.32 5.00
CA GLN A 136 26.95 32.71 4.16
C GLN A 136 25.63 32.99 4.91
N PRO A 137 25.62 33.76 6.03
CA PRO A 137 24.38 34.00 6.75
C PRO A 137 23.42 34.90 5.95
N LYS A 138 22.12 34.64 6.09
CA LYS A 138 21.09 35.60 5.71
C LYS A 138 21.13 36.80 6.66
N VAL A 139 20.93 37.99 6.12
CA VAL A 139 20.98 39.24 6.86
C VAL A 139 19.58 39.82 6.94
N PHE A 140 19.10 40.06 8.15
CA PHE A 140 17.82 40.70 8.42
C PHE A 140 18.03 41.95 9.28
N SER A 141 17.18 42.97 9.11
CA SER A 141 17.08 44.02 10.14
C SER A 141 16.38 43.46 11.38
N LYS A 142 16.63 44.05 12.55
CA LYS A 142 16.00 43.59 13.81
C LYS A 142 14.47 43.60 13.73
N GLU A 143 13.91 44.72 13.28
CA GLU A 143 12.46 44.91 13.13
C GLU A 143 11.86 43.91 12.13
N GLN A 144 12.53 43.71 10.99
CA GLN A 144 12.07 42.75 9.97
C GLN A 144 12.06 41.32 10.49
N TYR A 145 13.11 40.92 11.22
CA TYR A 145 13.19 39.57 11.78
C TYR A 145 12.12 39.32 12.82
N GLN A 146 11.96 40.26 13.76
CA GLN A 146 11.01 40.14 14.86
C GLN A 146 9.56 40.07 14.36
N ILE A 147 9.21 40.86 13.34
CA ILE A 147 7.86 40.89 12.79
C ILE A 147 7.60 39.70 11.86
N ALA A 148 8.55 39.31 11.02
CA ALA A 148 8.26 38.39 9.92
C ALA A 148 8.82 36.97 10.10
N TYR A 149 9.74 36.72 11.05
CA TYR A 149 10.48 35.46 11.13
C TYR A 149 10.54 34.87 12.55
N GLU A 150 10.73 35.68 13.58
CA GLU A 150 10.99 35.22 14.94
C GLU A 150 9.89 34.30 15.49
N ASN A 151 10.29 33.06 15.84
CA ASN A 151 9.42 31.98 16.32
C ASN A 151 8.25 31.64 15.38
N ARG A 152 8.35 32.00 14.10
CA ARG A 152 7.36 31.68 13.07
C ARG A 152 7.84 30.54 12.19
N LEU A 153 6.89 29.71 11.79
CA LEU A 153 7.08 28.64 10.83
C LEU A 153 6.94 29.23 9.41
N ILE A 154 8.06 29.35 8.71
CA ILE A 154 8.08 29.90 7.35
C ILE A 154 7.91 28.77 6.33
N PRO A 155 6.90 28.82 5.45
CA PRO A 155 6.64 27.78 4.47
C PRO A 155 7.74 27.73 3.40
N VAL A 156 8.09 26.52 2.97
CA VAL A 156 9.03 26.25 1.88
C VAL A 156 8.34 25.43 0.79
N TYR A 157 8.11 26.06 -0.36
CA TYR A 157 7.41 25.46 -1.50
C TYR A 157 8.38 24.74 -2.45
N ARG A 158 7.82 23.87 -3.31
CA ARG A 158 8.56 23.35 -4.48
C ARG A 158 8.77 24.49 -5.48
N LEU A 159 9.95 24.53 -6.13
CA LEU A 159 10.32 25.60 -7.05
C LEU A 159 10.63 25.04 -8.45
N THR A 160 10.20 25.76 -9.48
CA THR A 160 10.66 25.59 -10.87
C THR A 160 11.77 26.59 -11.20
N LYS A 161 12.55 26.30 -12.24
CA LYS A 161 13.65 27.17 -12.67
C LYS A 161 13.12 28.57 -13.02
N GLY A 162 13.56 29.57 -12.26
CA GLY A 162 13.15 30.97 -12.44
C GLY A 162 12.14 31.48 -11.40
N LEU A 163 11.49 30.59 -10.64
CA LEU A 163 10.57 30.94 -9.57
C LEU A 163 11.29 30.99 -8.20
N LYS A 164 11.00 32.02 -7.41
CA LYS A 164 11.59 32.21 -6.06
C LYS A 164 10.52 32.06 -4.97
N GLN A 165 10.90 31.54 -3.80
CA GLN A 165 10.01 31.36 -2.64
C GLN A 165 9.15 32.58 -2.31
N HIS A 166 9.76 33.78 -2.31
CA HIS A 166 9.05 35.01 -1.97
C HIS A 166 7.93 35.37 -2.96
N GLN A 167 7.99 34.90 -4.21
CA GLN A 167 6.95 35.17 -5.20
C GLN A 167 5.71 34.32 -4.91
N ILE A 168 5.92 33.04 -4.54
CA ILE A 168 4.83 32.13 -4.12
C ILE A 168 4.17 32.66 -2.85
N ILE A 169 4.96 32.99 -1.83
CA ILE A 169 4.47 33.51 -0.56
C ILE A 169 3.64 34.79 -0.78
N LYS A 170 4.16 35.75 -1.55
CA LYS A 170 3.43 37.00 -1.84
C LYS A 170 2.14 36.77 -2.61
N ALA A 171 2.14 35.87 -3.60
CA ALA A 171 0.93 35.57 -4.35
C ALA A 171 -0.17 34.99 -3.44
N ILE A 172 0.17 34.05 -2.54
CA ILE A 172 -0.78 33.48 -1.58
C ILE A 172 -1.24 34.53 -0.56
N GLN A 173 -0.34 35.39 -0.07
CA GLN A 173 -0.71 36.50 0.83
C GLN A 173 -1.71 37.45 0.17
N ASN A 174 -1.47 37.85 -1.09
CA ASN A 174 -2.37 38.71 -1.83
C ASN A 174 -3.76 38.07 -2.02
N ILE A 175 -3.83 36.76 -2.22
CA ILE A 175 -5.11 36.02 -2.31
C ILE A 175 -5.90 36.14 -1.00
N PHE A 176 -5.25 36.01 0.16
CA PHE A 176 -5.92 36.16 1.45
C PHE A 176 -6.27 37.61 1.80
N GLU A 177 -5.50 38.59 1.32
CA GLU A 177 -5.79 40.02 1.46
C GLU A 177 -6.99 40.48 0.61
N ASP A 178 -7.18 39.88 -0.58
CA ASP A 178 -8.31 40.16 -1.47
C ASP A 178 -9.66 39.58 -0.98
N ASP A 179 -9.66 38.95 0.20
CA ASP A 179 -10.81 38.39 0.92
C ASP A 179 -11.70 37.45 0.09
N ILE A 180 -11.09 36.55 -0.67
CA ILE A 180 -11.82 35.60 -1.51
C ILE A 180 -12.70 34.68 -0.64
N GLU A 181 -13.96 34.52 -1.05
CA GLU A 181 -14.89 33.61 -0.41
C GLU A 181 -14.45 32.14 -0.60
N ILE A 182 -14.06 31.51 0.50
CA ILE A 182 -13.73 30.09 0.56
C ILE A 182 -14.86 29.41 1.32
N ILE A 183 -15.79 28.82 0.57
CA ILE A 183 -16.97 28.17 1.12
C ILE A 183 -16.55 26.88 1.83
N ASP A 184 -17.04 26.71 3.06
CA ASP A 184 -16.93 25.44 3.79
C ASP A 184 -18.18 24.59 3.47
N TRP A 185 -17.97 23.48 2.76
CA TRP A 185 -19.04 22.55 2.37
C TRP A 185 -19.20 21.39 3.35
N ILE A 186 -18.28 21.20 4.30
CA ILE A 186 -18.46 20.18 5.34
C ILE A 186 -19.53 20.70 6.30
N PRO A 187 -20.60 19.91 6.56
CA PRO A 187 -21.67 20.29 7.49
C PRO A 187 -21.13 20.74 8.85
N GLU A 188 -21.79 21.73 9.46
CA GLU A 188 -21.32 22.34 10.71
C GLU A 188 -21.31 21.33 11.86
N GLU A 189 -22.25 20.38 11.84
CA GLU A 189 -22.35 19.27 12.79
C GLU A 189 -21.09 18.39 12.75
N ILE A 190 -20.66 18.00 11.55
CA ILE A 190 -19.45 17.20 11.34
C ILE A 190 -18.22 17.99 11.78
N ARG A 191 -18.13 19.26 11.38
CA ARG A 191 -17.01 20.14 11.76
C ARG A 191 -16.88 20.28 13.28
N LYS A 192 -17.99 20.48 13.99
CA LYS A 192 -18.01 20.60 15.46
C LYS A 192 -17.68 19.28 16.15
N HIS A 193 -18.19 18.16 15.63
CA HIS A 193 -17.94 16.83 16.19
C HIS A 193 -16.44 16.49 16.25
N TYR A 194 -15.72 16.76 15.16
CA TYR A 194 -14.28 16.49 15.07
C TYR A 194 -13.39 17.66 15.52
N GLY A 195 -13.97 18.78 15.95
CA GLY A 195 -13.23 19.96 16.39
C GLY A 195 -12.41 20.62 15.27
N PHE A 196 -12.85 20.53 14.02
CA PHE A 196 -12.08 21.03 12.89
C PHE A 196 -12.18 22.55 12.72
N PRO A 197 -11.07 23.22 12.32
CA PRO A 197 -11.11 24.61 11.87
C PRO A 197 -11.99 24.73 10.62
N ASN A 198 -12.50 25.93 10.33
CA ASN A 198 -13.22 26.14 9.07
C ASN A 198 -12.26 26.01 7.87
N ARG A 199 -12.81 25.79 6.67
CA ARG A 199 -11.98 25.51 5.48
C ARG A 199 -10.98 26.62 5.16
N ARG A 200 -11.38 27.88 5.27
CA ARG A 200 -10.51 29.04 5.04
C ARG A 200 -9.34 29.07 6.03
N GLU A 201 -9.63 28.86 7.30
CA GLU A 201 -8.64 28.81 8.37
C GLU A 201 -7.70 27.61 8.18
N ALA A 202 -8.22 26.43 7.82
CA ALA A 202 -7.39 25.26 7.54
C ALA A 202 -6.38 25.55 6.42
N ILE A 203 -6.82 26.08 5.28
CA ILE A 203 -5.93 26.44 4.17
C ILE A 203 -4.93 27.51 4.60
N TYR A 204 -5.36 28.54 5.35
CA TYR A 204 -4.46 29.57 5.85
C TYR A 204 -3.37 28.99 6.77
N GLN A 205 -3.75 28.18 7.76
CA GLN A 205 -2.82 27.57 8.72
C GLN A 205 -1.88 26.54 8.07
N MET A 206 -2.22 26.02 6.89
CA MET A 206 -1.30 25.24 6.06
C MET A 206 -0.24 26.07 5.35
N HIS A 207 -0.52 27.33 5.02
CA HIS A 207 0.48 28.20 4.41
C HIS A 207 1.27 28.99 5.47
N PHE A 208 0.56 29.50 6.47
CA PHE A 208 1.08 30.41 7.49
C PHE A 208 0.63 29.95 8.88
N PRO A 209 1.16 28.83 9.38
CA PRO A 209 0.78 28.34 10.70
C PRO A 209 1.25 29.29 11.81
N ASP A 210 0.32 29.61 12.72
CA ASP A 210 0.66 30.38 13.93
C ASP A 210 1.54 29.54 14.88
N PHE A 211 1.16 28.26 15.06
CA PHE A 211 1.81 27.27 15.89
C PHE A 211 1.69 25.88 15.27
N GLU A 212 2.55 24.95 15.69
CA GLU A 212 2.57 23.58 15.18
C GLU A 212 1.22 22.87 15.37
N ASP A 213 0.56 23.04 16.51
CA ASP A 213 -0.75 22.43 16.79
C ASP A 213 -1.83 22.84 15.79
N LYS A 214 -1.86 24.13 15.39
CA LYS A 214 -2.82 24.61 14.38
C LYS A 214 -2.52 24.05 13.00
N ASN A 215 -1.24 23.87 12.67
CA ASN A 215 -0.85 23.22 11.42
C ASN A 215 -1.33 21.77 11.40
N ILE A 216 -1.13 21.03 12.49
CA ILE A 216 -1.59 19.65 12.62
C ILE A 216 -3.13 19.57 12.51
N ALA A 217 -3.86 20.47 13.16
CA ALA A 217 -5.32 20.52 13.05
C ALA A 217 -5.80 20.80 11.62
N ALA A 218 -5.11 21.71 10.91
CA ALA A 218 -5.40 22.01 9.51
C ALA A 218 -5.10 20.83 8.56
N GLN A 219 -3.96 20.16 8.74
CA GLN A 219 -3.61 18.94 8.01
C GLN A 219 -4.69 17.87 8.20
N LYS A 220 -5.09 17.61 9.45
CA LYS A 220 -6.12 16.62 9.77
C LYS A 220 -7.46 16.94 9.11
N ARG A 221 -7.88 18.21 9.14
CA ARG A 221 -9.12 18.66 8.52
C ARG A 221 -9.09 18.46 6.99
N LEU A 222 -8.01 18.82 6.32
CA LEU A 222 -7.90 18.67 4.86
C LEU A 222 -7.77 17.20 4.43
N ALA A 223 -7.03 16.39 5.18
CA ALA A 223 -6.96 14.94 4.95
C ALA A 223 -8.35 14.28 5.12
N PHE A 224 -9.11 14.68 6.14
CA PHE A 224 -10.47 14.20 6.34
C PHE A 224 -11.38 14.62 5.17
N GLU A 225 -11.27 15.87 4.70
CA GLU A 225 -12.05 16.38 3.56
C GLU A 225 -11.84 15.54 2.31
N GLU A 226 -10.59 15.18 2.00
CA GLU A 226 -10.24 14.33 0.87
C GLU A 226 -10.85 12.92 0.98
N PHE A 227 -10.65 12.24 2.11
CA PHE A 227 -11.26 10.92 2.33
C PHE A 227 -12.78 10.96 2.30
N PHE A 228 -13.37 11.97 2.93
CA PHE A 228 -14.83 12.09 3.05
C PHE A 228 -15.48 12.29 1.68
N LEU A 229 -14.94 13.15 0.82
CA LEU A 229 -15.44 13.34 -0.55
C LEU A 229 -15.30 12.08 -1.40
N PHE A 230 -14.15 11.40 -1.30
CA PHE A 230 -13.92 10.14 -2.00
C PHE A 230 -14.92 9.05 -1.56
N LEU A 231 -15.10 8.86 -0.25
CA LEU A 231 -16.01 7.85 0.29
C LEU A 231 -17.48 8.17 -0.03
N LEU A 232 -17.87 9.45 -0.04
CA LEU A 232 -19.19 9.86 -0.47
C LEU A 232 -19.41 9.63 -1.97
N SER A 233 -18.40 9.84 -2.81
CA SER A 233 -18.55 9.70 -4.27
C SER A 233 -18.81 8.24 -4.63
N ILE A 234 -18.14 7.33 -3.93
CA ILE A 234 -18.31 5.88 -3.99
C ILE A 234 -19.70 5.48 -3.47
N LYS A 235 -20.03 5.79 -2.21
CA LYS A 235 -21.25 5.30 -1.56
C LYS A 235 -22.54 5.89 -2.13
N SER A 236 -22.51 7.12 -2.62
CA SER A 236 -23.71 7.67 -3.26
C SER A 236 -23.94 7.03 -4.64
N ASN A 237 -22.90 6.62 -5.37
CA ASN A 237 -23.10 5.83 -6.59
C ASN A 237 -23.79 4.48 -6.30
N GLU A 238 -23.45 3.82 -5.19
CA GLU A 238 -24.12 2.58 -4.73
C GLU A 238 -25.64 2.76 -4.58
N GLN A 239 -26.09 3.86 -3.96
CA GLN A 239 -27.51 4.15 -3.78
C GLN A 239 -28.23 4.56 -5.08
N PHE A 240 -27.51 5.16 -6.04
CA PHE A 240 -28.10 5.62 -7.30
C PHE A 240 -28.15 4.54 -8.39
N GLN A 241 -27.18 3.63 -8.43
CA GLN A 241 -27.20 2.48 -9.37
C GLN A 241 -27.98 1.28 -8.80
N GLY A 242 -28.12 1.18 -7.47
CA GLY A 242 -28.76 0.05 -6.81
C GLY A 242 -27.89 -1.21 -6.88
N LYS A 243 -28.02 -2.12 -5.90
CA LYS A 243 -27.45 -3.46 -6.05
C LYS A 243 -28.15 -4.14 -7.25
N GLU A 244 -27.39 -4.77 -8.14
CA GLU A 244 -27.96 -5.53 -9.27
C GLU A 244 -28.91 -6.60 -8.71
N LYS A 245 -30.10 -6.74 -9.29
CA LYS A 245 -30.99 -7.83 -8.89
C LYS A 245 -30.40 -9.16 -9.34
N SER A 246 -30.54 -10.20 -8.51
CA SER A 246 -30.21 -11.56 -8.92
C SER A 246 -31.47 -12.35 -9.27
N GLU A 247 -31.40 -13.15 -10.32
CA GLU A 247 -32.42 -14.14 -10.65
C GLU A 247 -32.23 -15.45 -9.86
N TYR A 248 -31.06 -15.63 -9.24
CA TYR A 248 -30.70 -16.80 -8.46
C TYR A 248 -30.83 -16.51 -6.96
N LYS A 249 -31.76 -17.20 -6.29
CA LYS A 249 -31.92 -17.11 -4.83
C LYS A 249 -31.53 -18.42 -4.19
N ILE A 250 -30.35 -18.47 -3.61
CA ILE A 250 -29.78 -19.69 -3.03
C ILE A 250 -30.32 -19.92 -1.63
N ASN A 251 -31.40 -20.70 -1.52
CA ASN A 251 -31.92 -21.14 -0.22
C ASN A 251 -31.28 -22.48 0.17
N THR A 252 -30.84 -22.58 1.42
CA THR A 252 -30.36 -23.82 2.01
C THR A 252 -31.51 -24.57 2.66
N ASP A 253 -31.56 -25.89 2.49
CA ASP A 253 -32.56 -26.78 3.06
C ASP A 253 -31.96 -27.73 4.11
N GLU A 254 -32.77 -28.68 4.60
CA GLU A 254 -32.31 -29.68 5.57
C GLU A 254 -31.25 -30.62 4.99
N GLU A 255 -31.23 -30.85 3.67
CA GLU A 255 -30.29 -31.77 3.04
C GLU A 255 -28.89 -31.15 2.98
N TRP A 256 -28.80 -29.87 2.62
CA TRP A 256 -27.57 -29.11 2.73
C TRP A 256 -27.03 -29.08 4.17
N GLN A 257 -27.91 -28.88 5.16
CA GLN A 257 -27.50 -28.89 6.57
C GLN A 257 -26.95 -30.26 7.01
N ARG A 258 -27.57 -31.36 6.57
CA ARG A 258 -27.04 -32.72 6.84
C ARG A 258 -25.68 -32.95 6.17
N ALA A 259 -25.46 -32.41 4.97
CA ALA A 259 -24.17 -32.47 4.28
C ALA A 259 -23.10 -31.62 4.98
N LEU A 260 -23.47 -30.49 5.58
CA LEU A 260 -22.58 -29.71 6.43
C LEU A 260 -22.19 -30.50 7.69
N ASP A 261 -23.17 -31.15 8.34
CA ASP A 261 -22.97 -31.90 9.58
C ASP A 261 -22.17 -33.21 9.38
N SER A 262 -22.06 -33.70 8.14
CA SER A 262 -21.27 -34.91 7.80
C SER A 262 -19.76 -34.64 7.63
N LEU A 263 -19.33 -33.38 7.69
CA LEU A 263 -17.92 -33.02 7.63
C LEU A 263 -17.12 -33.70 8.76
N LEU A 264 -15.99 -34.31 8.38
CA LEU A 264 -15.08 -35.02 9.30
C LEU A 264 -14.33 -34.10 10.27
N PHE A 265 -14.50 -32.79 10.16
CA PHE A 265 -13.87 -31.79 11.01
C PHE A 265 -14.81 -30.61 11.24
N PRO A 266 -14.77 -29.98 12.44
CA PRO A 266 -15.57 -28.81 12.72
C PRO A 266 -15.00 -27.57 12.00
N LEU A 267 -15.89 -26.68 11.58
CA LEU A 267 -15.51 -25.34 11.12
C LEU A 267 -15.09 -24.46 12.30
N THR A 268 -14.21 -23.50 12.04
CA THR A 268 -13.89 -22.44 13.01
C THR A 268 -15.04 -21.43 13.10
N ASN A 269 -15.09 -20.61 14.16
CA ASN A 269 -16.15 -19.62 14.33
C ASN A 269 -16.16 -18.62 13.17
N ASP A 270 -14.96 -18.22 12.73
CA ASP A 270 -14.79 -17.30 11.61
C ASP A 270 -15.21 -17.93 10.28
N GLN A 271 -14.94 -19.22 10.05
CA GLN A 271 -15.40 -19.95 8.86
C GLN A 271 -16.93 -20.04 8.82
N THR A 272 -17.56 -20.41 9.94
CA THR A 272 -19.02 -20.46 10.06
C THR A 272 -19.64 -19.09 9.84
N LYS A 273 -19.06 -18.03 10.43
CA LYS A 273 -19.52 -16.66 10.24
C LYS A 273 -19.42 -16.23 8.78
N ALA A 274 -18.27 -16.44 8.13
CA ALA A 274 -18.08 -16.09 6.73
C ALA A 274 -19.04 -16.86 5.80
N LEU A 275 -19.25 -18.15 6.06
CA LEU A 275 -20.21 -18.96 5.32
C LEU A 275 -21.64 -18.43 5.48
N ASN A 276 -22.06 -18.10 6.71
CA ASN A 276 -23.39 -17.55 6.95
C ASN A 276 -23.60 -16.19 6.27
N GLU A 277 -22.60 -15.31 6.29
CA GLU A 277 -22.64 -14.03 5.57
C GLU A 277 -22.80 -14.23 4.05
N ILE A 278 -22.07 -15.20 3.48
CA ILE A 278 -22.19 -15.57 2.07
C ILE A 278 -23.60 -16.10 1.75
N LEU A 279 -24.12 -17.03 2.56
CA LEU A 279 -25.44 -17.64 2.34
C LEU A 279 -26.57 -16.62 2.49
N MET A 280 -26.52 -15.75 3.50
CA MET A 280 -27.52 -14.69 3.71
C MET A 280 -27.58 -13.72 2.51
N ASP A 281 -26.43 -13.35 1.96
CA ASP A 281 -26.40 -12.47 0.78
C ASP A 281 -26.97 -13.16 -0.46
N MET A 282 -26.66 -14.45 -0.67
CA MET A 282 -27.18 -15.24 -1.80
C MET A 282 -28.69 -15.55 -1.69
N GLN A 283 -29.29 -15.41 -0.51
CA GLN A 283 -30.74 -15.49 -0.31
C GLN A 283 -31.47 -14.19 -0.66
N SER A 284 -30.74 -13.07 -0.76
CA SER A 284 -31.32 -11.75 -1.00
C SER A 284 -31.84 -11.58 -2.44
N ASP A 285 -32.61 -10.53 -2.69
CA ASP A 285 -33.04 -10.14 -4.05
C ASP A 285 -31.89 -9.60 -4.93
N TYR A 286 -30.69 -9.49 -4.36
CA TYR A 286 -29.57 -8.79 -4.95
C TYR A 286 -28.38 -9.71 -5.19
N ARG A 287 -27.61 -9.38 -6.22
CA ARG A 287 -26.38 -10.07 -6.56
C ARG A 287 -25.34 -9.87 -5.46
N MET A 288 -24.97 -10.96 -4.80
CA MET A 288 -23.83 -11.00 -3.89
C MET A 288 -22.51 -10.71 -4.62
N GLN A 289 -21.72 -9.79 -4.07
CA GLN A 289 -20.33 -9.52 -4.46
C GLN A 289 -19.50 -9.44 -3.17
N ARG A 290 -18.67 -10.45 -2.91
CA ARG A 290 -17.98 -10.59 -1.63
C ARG A 290 -16.51 -10.97 -1.77
N LEU A 291 -15.66 -10.37 -0.94
CA LEU A 291 -14.25 -10.69 -0.77
C LEU A 291 -14.10 -11.52 0.50
N LEU A 292 -13.69 -12.77 0.35
CA LEU A 292 -13.28 -13.64 1.44
C LEU A 292 -11.77 -13.51 1.67
N GLU A 293 -11.41 -12.79 2.72
CA GLU A 293 -10.03 -12.64 3.17
C GLU A 293 -9.70 -13.66 4.26
N GLY A 294 -8.51 -14.23 4.19
CA GLY A 294 -8.01 -15.08 5.27
C GLY A 294 -6.57 -15.45 5.02
N ASP A 295 -5.85 -15.79 6.08
CA ASP A 295 -4.46 -16.21 5.97
C ASP A 295 -4.32 -17.50 5.11
N VAL A 296 -3.12 -17.79 4.60
CA VAL A 296 -2.82 -19.03 3.88
C VAL A 296 -3.15 -20.22 4.79
N GLY A 297 -4.03 -21.10 4.31
CA GLY A 297 -4.53 -22.25 5.07
C GLY A 297 -5.42 -21.91 6.27
N SER A 298 -6.11 -20.77 6.25
CA SER A 298 -7.24 -20.48 7.15
C SER A 298 -8.54 -21.23 6.77
N GLY A 299 -8.54 -21.99 5.67
CA GLY A 299 -9.71 -22.72 5.20
C GLY A 299 -10.65 -21.93 4.28
N LYS A 300 -10.15 -20.93 3.53
CA LYS A 300 -10.96 -20.24 2.50
C LYS A 300 -11.61 -21.21 1.51
N THR A 301 -10.86 -22.23 1.09
CA THR A 301 -11.31 -23.27 0.15
C THR A 301 -12.49 -24.08 0.68
N ILE A 302 -12.57 -24.38 1.99
CA ILE A 302 -13.73 -25.11 2.52
C ILE A 302 -14.98 -24.22 2.56
N VAL A 303 -14.83 -22.93 2.84
CA VAL A 303 -15.97 -21.98 2.76
C VAL A 303 -16.46 -21.85 1.33
N ALA A 304 -15.55 -21.76 0.35
CA ALA A 304 -15.92 -21.77 -1.08
C ALA A 304 -16.65 -23.06 -1.46
N PHE A 305 -16.12 -24.23 -1.10
CA PHE A 305 -16.75 -25.53 -1.34
C PHE A 305 -18.18 -25.58 -0.79
N LEU A 306 -18.39 -25.24 0.49
CA LEU A 306 -19.70 -25.29 1.12
C LEU A 306 -20.71 -24.30 0.52
N SER A 307 -20.24 -23.14 0.07
CA SER A 307 -21.08 -22.20 -0.67
C SER A 307 -21.45 -22.71 -2.07
N MET A 308 -20.53 -23.37 -2.77
CA MET A 308 -20.80 -24.05 -4.05
C MET A 308 -21.77 -25.24 -3.85
N LEU A 309 -21.65 -25.94 -2.73
CA LEU A 309 -22.55 -27.02 -2.34
C LEU A 309 -23.98 -26.51 -2.15
N ALA A 310 -24.16 -25.37 -1.48
CA ALA A 310 -25.48 -24.74 -1.34
C ALA A 310 -26.12 -24.42 -2.70
N VAL A 311 -25.32 -23.97 -3.66
CA VAL A 311 -25.78 -23.66 -5.03
C VAL A 311 -26.22 -24.92 -5.77
N ALA A 312 -25.49 -26.03 -5.59
CA ALA A 312 -25.85 -27.32 -6.17
C ALA A 312 -27.17 -27.88 -5.59
N PHE A 313 -27.36 -27.82 -4.26
CA PHE A 313 -28.63 -28.19 -3.61
C PHE A 313 -29.81 -27.33 -4.07
N ALA A 314 -29.54 -26.06 -4.39
CA ALA A 314 -30.56 -25.17 -4.96
C ALA A 314 -30.83 -25.41 -6.47
N GLY A 315 -30.17 -26.38 -7.09
CA GLY A 315 -30.43 -26.81 -8.47
C GLY A 315 -29.66 -26.04 -9.54
N TRP A 316 -28.58 -25.32 -9.18
CA TRP A 316 -27.81 -24.48 -10.10
C TRP A 316 -26.32 -24.82 -10.14
N GLN A 317 -25.66 -24.28 -11.15
CA GLN A 317 -24.23 -24.51 -11.37
C GLN A 317 -23.40 -23.47 -10.65
N SER A 318 -22.21 -23.90 -10.23
CA SER A 318 -21.18 -23.01 -9.70
C SER A 318 -19.84 -23.26 -10.37
N ALA A 319 -19.00 -22.23 -10.45
CA ALA A 319 -17.70 -22.34 -11.09
C ALA A 319 -16.57 -21.70 -10.27
N LEU A 320 -15.46 -22.41 -10.08
CA LEU A 320 -14.25 -21.93 -9.40
C LEU A 320 -13.09 -21.79 -10.38
N MET A 321 -12.58 -20.55 -10.51
CA MET A 321 -11.42 -20.23 -11.34
C MET A 321 -10.16 -20.13 -10.49
N ALA A 322 -9.18 -20.98 -10.78
CA ALA A 322 -7.85 -21.01 -10.15
C ALA A 322 -6.76 -20.44 -11.10
N PRO A 323 -5.70 -19.81 -10.57
CA PRO A 323 -4.72 -19.09 -11.39
C PRO A 323 -3.78 -20.01 -12.18
N THR A 324 -3.61 -21.25 -11.74
CA THR A 324 -2.76 -22.25 -12.40
C THR A 324 -3.53 -23.55 -12.57
N GLU A 325 -3.14 -24.32 -13.59
CA GLU A 325 -3.74 -25.64 -13.83
C GLU A 325 -3.51 -26.59 -12.65
N VAL A 326 -2.36 -26.48 -11.98
CA VAL A 326 -2.02 -27.37 -10.87
C VAL A 326 -2.94 -27.10 -9.67
N LEU A 327 -3.21 -25.83 -9.36
CA LEU A 327 -4.20 -25.49 -8.33
C LEU A 327 -5.62 -25.90 -8.73
N ALA A 328 -6.00 -25.76 -10.01
CA ALA A 328 -7.31 -26.22 -10.48
C ALA A 328 -7.49 -27.74 -10.29
N ARG A 329 -6.46 -28.53 -10.63
CA ARG A 329 -6.46 -29.99 -10.41
C ARG A 329 -6.53 -30.35 -8.93
N GLN A 330 -5.78 -29.64 -8.09
CA GLN A 330 -5.82 -29.85 -6.64
C GLN A 330 -7.21 -29.58 -6.06
N HIS A 331 -7.84 -28.46 -6.43
CA HIS A 331 -9.20 -28.15 -6.02
C HIS A 331 -10.19 -29.21 -6.51
N TYR A 332 -10.04 -29.68 -7.75
CA TYR A 332 -10.86 -30.75 -8.32
C TYR A 332 -10.77 -32.06 -7.53
N GLU A 333 -9.56 -32.56 -7.25
CA GLU A 333 -9.38 -33.79 -6.47
C GLU A 333 -9.91 -33.62 -5.04
N THR A 334 -9.68 -32.46 -4.43
CA THR A 334 -10.18 -32.16 -3.08
C THR A 334 -11.70 -32.14 -3.03
N PHE A 335 -12.35 -31.46 -3.97
CA PHE A 335 -13.81 -31.33 -4.02
C PHE A 335 -14.46 -32.67 -4.34
N LYS A 336 -13.90 -33.40 -5.30
CA LYS A 336 -14.35 -34.74 -5.65
C LYS A 336 -14.32 -35.67 -4.46
N LYS A 337 -13.20 -35.70 -3.72
CA LYS A 337 -13.08 -36.51 -2.50
C LYS A 337 -14.08 -36.10 -1.42
N LEU A 338 -14.27 -34.79 -1.18
CA LEU A 338 -15.26 -34.32 -0.20
C LEU A 338 -16.69 -34.74 -0.57
N ILE A 339 -17.06 -34.64 -1.84
CA ILE A 339 -18.36 -35.09 -2.36
C ILE A 339 -18.53 -36.61 -2.21
N GLU A 340 -17.48 -37.39 -2.50
CA GLU A 340 -17.47 -38.85 -2.29
C GLU A 340 -17.60 -39.22 -0.81
N ASP A 341 -16.85 -38.56 0.08
CA ASP A 341 -16.90 -38.77 1.54
C ASP A 341 -18.29 -38.42 2.12
N MET A 342 -19.00 -37.46 1.49
CA MET A 342 -20.38 -37.08 1.83
C MET A 342 -21.45 -38.01 1.21
N GLY A 343 -21.07 -38.89 0.29
CA GLY A 343 -22.00 -39.78 -0.42
C GLY A 343 -22.83 -39.11 -1.51
N LEU A 344 -22.39 -37.96 -2.05
CA LEU A 344 -23.12 -37.13 -3.02
C LEU A 344 -22.60 -37.24 -4.45
N ALA A 345 -21.73 -38.22 -4.74
CA ALA A 345 -21.03 -38.35 -6.03
C ALA A 345 -21.96 -38.56 -7.23
N ASP A 346 -23.13 -39.18 -7.01
CA ASP A 346 -24.12 -39.42 -8.05
C ASP A 346 -25.05 -38.21 -8.30
N GLU A 347 -25.10 -37.26 -7.36
CA GLU A 347 -26.02 -36.11 -7.39
C GLU A 347 -25.32 -34.82 -7.84
N ILE A 348 -24.05 -34.64 -7.45
CA ILE A 348 -23.31 -33.41 -7.64
C ILE A 348 -22.02 -33.69 -8.42
N PRO A 349 -22.05 -33.54 -9.75
CA PRO A 349 -20.88 -33.80 -10.58
C PRO A 349 -19.83 -32.69 -10.39
N VAL A 350 -18.59 -33.10 -10.14
CA VAL A 350 -17.42 -32.20 -10.13
C VAL A 350 -16.72 -32.31 -11.48
N ILE A 351 -16.53 -31.19 -12.18
CA ILE A 351 -15.99 -31.14 -13.55
C ILE A 351 -14.71 -30.30 -13.57
N LEU A 352 -13.66 -30.79 -14.23
CA LEU A 352 -12.42 -30.05 -14.46
C LEU A 352 -12.36 -29.51 -15.90
N LEU A 353 -12.04 -28.23 -16.07
CA LEU A 353 -11.75 -27.62 -17.37
C LEU A 353 -10.44 -26.82 -17.34
N VAL A 354 -9.40 -27.35 -18.00
CA VAL A 354 -8.07 -26.74 -18.02
C VAL A 354 -7.52 -26.59 -19.43
N GLY A 355 -6.56 -25.67 -19.59
CA GLY A 355 -6.02 -25.29 -20.90
C GLY A 355 -5.28 -26.40 -21.64
N SER A 356 -4.64 -27.32 -20.91
CA SER A 356 -3.85 -28.44 -21.45
C SER A 356 -4.66 -29.56 -22.09
N MET A 357 -5.97 -29.63 -21.82
CA MET A 357 -6.85 -30.66 -22.36
C MET A 357 -6.87 -30.63 -23.89
N SER A 358 -6.93 -31.81 -24.50
CA SER A 358 -7.08 -31.99 -25.93
C SER A 358 -8.42 -31.43 -26.43
N ALA A 359 -8.52 -31.18 -27.73
CA ALA A 359 -9.74 -30.65 -28.32
C ALA A 359 -10.96 -31.56 -28.11
N LYS A 360 -10.74 -32.88 -28.11
CA LYS A 360 -11.79 -33.88 -27.87
C LYS A 360 -12.25 -33.85 -26.41
N GLU A 361 -11.32 -33.89 -25.46
CA GLU A 361 -11.65 -33.82 -24.02
C GLU A 361 -12.40 -32.53 -23.68
N LYS A 362 -12.00 -31.38 -24.25
CA LYS A 362 -12.71 -30.12 -24.05
C LYS A 362 -14.13 -30.16 -24.58
N GLN A 363 -14.35 -30.80 -25.73
CA GLN A 363 -15.68 -30.92 -26.32
C GLN A 363 -16.59 -31.76 -25.41
N ASP A 364 -16.10 -32.90 -24.93
CA ASP A 364 -16.83 -33.76 -23.98
C ASP A 364 -17.17 -32.99 -22.69
N VAL A 365 -16.22 -32.20 -22.17
CA VAL A 365 -16.44 -31.35 -20.98
C VAL A 365 -17.46 -30.24 -21.24
N TYR A 366 -17.45 -29.59 -22.40
CA TYR A 366 -18.45 -28.57 -22.73
C TYR A 366 -19.87 -29.14 -22.76
N GLU A 367 -20.03 -30.33 -23.35
CA GLU A 367 -21.32 -31.02 -23.38
C GLU A 367 -21.79 -31.39 -21.97
N CYS A 368 -20.89 -31.84 -21.09
CA CYS A 368 -21.21 -32.08 -19.68
C CYS A 368 -21.66 -30.80 -18.96
N ILE A 369 -20.94 -29.69 -19.13
CA ILE A 369 -21.28 -28.41 -18.51
C ILE A 369 -22.65 -27.92 -19.00
N GLU A 370 -22.99 -28.13 -20.27
CA GLU A 370 -24.28 -27.70 -20.82
C GLU A 370 -25.46 -28.58 -20.33
N CYS A 371 -25.21 -29.84 -19.98
CA CYS A 371 -26.25 -30.81 -19.60
C CYS A 371 -26.46 -30.98 -18.08
N MET A 372 -25.50 -30.58 -17.24
CA MET A 372 -25.51 -30.89 -15.80
C MET A 372 -25.88 -29.67 -14.93
N PRO A 373 -27.14 -29.52 -14.49
CA PRO A 373 -27.63 -28.30 -13.84
C PRO A 373 -27.04 -28.04 -12.45
N THR A 374 -26.53 -29.05 -11.77
CA THR A 374 -25.98 -28.97 -10.40
C THR A 374 -24.45 -29.07 -10.35
N ALA A 375 -23.79 -28.98 -11.50
CA ALA A 375 -22.34 -29.21 -11.57
C ALA A 375 -21.53 -28.16 -10.79
N MET A 376 -20.47 -28.65 -10.13
CA MET A 376 -19.37 -27.84 -9.64
C MET A 376 -18.25 -27.86 -10.67
N ILE A 377 -18.07 -26.75 -11.38
CA ILE A 377 -17.04 -26.61 -12.41
C ILE A 377 -15.78 -25.99 -11.80
N ILE A 378 -14.62 -26.60 -12.03
CA ILE A 378 -13.32 -26.10 -11.56
C ILE A 378 -12.41 -25.96 -12.76
N GLY A 379 -11.67 -24.85 -12.85
CA GLY A 379 -10.82 -24.64 -14.01
C GLY A 379 -9.91 -23.43 -13.93
N THR A 380 -9.22 -23.17 -15.04
CA THR A 380 -8.40 -21.96 -15.20
C THR A 380 -9.16 -20.90 -15.99
N HIS A 381 -8.46 -19.92 -16.58
CA HIS A 381 -9.05 -18.97 -17.53
C HIS A 381 -9.76 -19.63 -18.74
N ALA A 382 -9.68 -20.96 -18.91
CA ALA A 382 -10.51 -21.70 -19.84
C ALA A 382 -12.02 -21.54 -19.56
N LEU A 383 -12.43 -21.32 -18.31
CA LEU A 383 -13.83 -21.19 -17.89
C LEU A 383 -14.56 -19.98 -18.49
N ILE A 384 -13.81 -18.93 -18.84
CA ILE A 384 -14.35 -17.66 -19.35
C ILE A 384 -14.31 -17.57 -20.89
N GLN A 385 -13.88 -18.63 -21.57
CA GLN A 385 -13.85 -18.64 -23.04
C GLN A 385 -15.27 -18.62 -23.61
N GLU A 386 -15.43 -18.06 -24.81
CA GLU A 386 -16.75 -17.92 -25.46
C GLU A 386 -17.45 -19.26 -25.67
N LYS A 387 -16.68 -20.33 -25.95
CA LYS A 387 -17.20 -21.67 -26.23
C LYS A 387 -17.86 -22.37 -25.04
N VAL A 388 -17.62 -21.89 -23.81
CA VAL A 388 -18.20 -22.50 -22.61
C VAL A 388 -19.61 -21.95 -22.41
N ASN A 389 -20.61 -22.79 -22.64
CA ASN A 389 -22.02 -22.49 -22.40
C ASN A 389 -22.45 -23.17 -21.10
N TYR A 390 -22.90 -22.36 -20.15
CA TYR A 390 -23.46 -22.84 -18.89
C TYR A 390 -24.97 -22.91 -19.00
N GLN A 391 -25.59 -23.89 -18.34
CA GLN A 391 -27.04 -24.00 -18.29
C GLN A 391 -27.64 -22.94 -17.37
N ASN A 392 -27.21 -22.90 -16.10
CA ASN A 392 -27.67 -21.95 -15.09
C ASN A 392 -26.53 -21.65 -14.10
N LEU A 393 -25.53 -20.90 -14.56
CA LEU A 393 -24.42 -20.47 -13.70
C LEU A 393 -24.89 -19.40 -12.72
N ALA A 394 -25.07 -19.79 -11.45
CA ALA A 394 -25.59 -18.94 -10.39
C ALA A 394 -24.49 -18.35 -9.50
N TYR A 395 -23.32 -18.96 -9.45
CA TYR A 395 -22.25 -18.56 -8.54
C TYR A 395 -20.85 -18.79 -9.12
N VAL A 396 -20.00 -17.77 -9.00
CA VAL A 396 -18.62 -17.81 -9.47
C VAL A 396 -17.64 -17.47 -8.35
N VAL A 397 -16.58 -18.26 -8.26
CA VAL A 397 -15.51 -18.11 -7.27
C VAL A 397 -14.19 -17.85 -7.99
N THR A 398 -13.48 -16.79 -7.61
CA THR A 398 -12.11 -16.53 -8.09
C THR A 398 -11.11 -16.70 -6.96
N ASP A 399 -10.18 -17.64 -7.08
CA ASP A 399 -9.10 -17.86 -6.12
C ASP A 399 -7.85 -17.01 -6.46
N GLU A 400 -7.11 -16.53 -5.45
CA GLU A 400 -5.91 -15.69 -5.62
C GLU A 400 -6.08 -14.54 -6.64
N GLN A 401 -7.07 -13.68 -6.41
CA GLN A 401 -7.55 -12.70 -7.40
C GLN A 401 -6.47 -11.81 -8.05
N HIS A 402 -5.40 -11.51 -7.33
CA HIS A 402 -4.38 -10.55 -7.75
C HIS A 402 -3.59 -11.01 -9.00
N ARG A 403 -3.72 -12.29 -9.38
CA ARG A 403 -3.13 -12.84 -10.59
C ARG A 403 -4.01 -12.71 -11.84
N PHE A 404 -5.27 -12.29 -11.68
CA PHE A 404 -6.22 -12.13 -12.78
C PHE A 404 -6.41 -10.67 -13.17
N GLY A 405 -6.44 -10.40 -14.48
CA GLY A 405 -6.76 -9.06 -14.99
C GLY A 405 -8.20 -8.65 -14.66
N VAL A 406 -8.44 -7.35 -14.48
CA VAL A 406 -9.80 -6.80 -14.21
C VAL A 406 -10.83 -7.30 -15.22
N LYS A 407 -10.48 -7.29 -16.52
CA LYS A 407 -11.35 -7.75 -17.61
C LYS A 407 -11.73 -9.23 -17.51
N GLN A 408 -10.86 -10.09 -16.98
CA GLN A 408 -11.14 -11.51 -16.82
C GLN A 408 -12.16 -11.75 -15.71
N ARG A 409 -12.06 -10.99 -14.61
CA ARG A 409 -13.01 -11.03 -13.50
C ARG A 409 -14.39 -10.53 -13.91
N GLU A 410 -14.42 -9.41 -14.62
CA GLU A 410 -15.66 -8.86 -15.17
C GLU A 410 -16.31 -9.82 -16.17
N ALA A 411 -15.52 -10.44 -17.06
CA ALA A 411 -16.02 -11.46 -17.98
C ALA A 411 -16.59 -12.69 -17.26
N PHE A 412 -15.98 -13.12 -16.15
CA PHE A 412 -16.50 -14.25 -15.37
C PHE A 412 -17.78 -13.89 -14.63
N GLY A 413 -17.82 -12.69 -14.03
CA GLY A 413 -19.02 -12.15 -13.41
C GLY A 413 -20.17 -11.95 -14.41
N ASN A 414 -19.88 -11.62 -15.66
CA ASN A 414 -20.92 -11.40 -16.67
C ASN A 414 -21.26 -12.69 -17.46
N LYS A 415 -20.72 -13.84 -17.06
CA LYS A 415 -21.00 -15.13 -17.71
C LYS A 415 -22.33 -15.68 -17.17
N GLY A 416 -23.27 -16.01 -18.06
CA GLY A 416 -24.63 -16.39 -17.68
C GLY A 416 -25.50 -15.18 -17.29
N MET A 417 -26.54 -15.39 -16.50
CA MET A 417 -27.50 -14.36 -16.08
C MET A 417 -27.08 -13.69 -14.75
N HIS A 418 -25.94 -13.01 -14.73
CA HIS A 418 -25.42 -12.28 -13.55
C HIS A 418 -25.26 -13.13 -12.26
N PRO A 419 -24.35 -14.12 -12.26
CA PRO A 419 -24.06 -14.94 -11.08
C PRO A 419 -23.58 -14.11 -9.88
N HIS A 420 -23.84 -14.62 -8.67
CA HIS A 420 -23.18 -14.18 -7.45
C HIS A 420 -21.65 -14.34 -7.56
N ILE A 421 -20.90 -13.40 -7.01
CA ILE A 421 -19.43 -13.36 -7.12
C ILE A 421 -18.79 -13.48 -5.74
N LEU A 422 -17.98 -14.53 -5.55
CA LEU A 422 -17.02 -14.62 -4.45
C LEU A 422 -15.60 -14.46 -4.98
N VAL A 423 -14.83 -13.62 -4.31
CA VAL A 423 -13.40 -13.44 -4.58
C VAL A 423 -12.62 -13.83 -3.35
N MET A 424 -11.57 -14.64 -3.50
CA MET A 424 -10.71 -15.06 -2.40
C MET A 424 -9.33 -14.41 -2.51
N SER A 425 -8.78 -13.99 -1.37
CA SER A 425 -7.43 -13.45 -1.28
C SER A 425 -6.69 -14.06 -0.09
N ALA A 426 -5.47 -14.53 -0.33
CA ALA A 426 -4.56 -14.95 0.74
C ALA A 426 -3.79 -13.79 1.36
N THR A 427 -3.56 -12.69 0.63
CA THR A 427 -2.94 -11.48 1.16
C THR A 427 -3.98 -10.68 1.92
N PRO A 428 -3.86 -10.56 3.25
CA PRO A 428 -4.84 -9.81 4.02
C PRO A 428 -4.61 -8.32 3.82
N ILE A 429 -5.61 -7.61 3.30
CA ILE A 429 -5.53 -6.17 3.11
C ILE A 429 -6.20 -5.52 4.32
N PRO A 430 -5.72 -4.38 4.85
CA PRO A 430 -6.44 -3.66 5.89
C PRO A 430 -7.87 -3.35 5.44
N ARG A 431 -8.87 -3.56 6.30
CA ARG A 431 -10.30 -3.49 5.92
C ARG A 431 -10.65 -2.16 5.27
N THR A 432 -10.10 -1.10 5.84
CA THR A 432 -10.21 0.27 5.36
C THR A 432 -9.70 0.43 3.94
N LEU A 433 -8.54 -0.16 3.63
CA LEU A 433 -7.97 -0.10 2.30
C LEU A 433 -8.76 -0.99 1.34
N ALA A 434 -9.21 -2.17 1.76
CA ALA A 434 -10.04 -3.06 0.95
C ALA A 434 -11.37 -2.39 0.55
N LEU A 435 -12.01 -1.63 1.45
CA LEU A 435 -13.24 -0.86 1.16
C LEU A 435 -13.01 0.26 0.12
N ILE A 436 -11.80 0.84 0.09
CA ILE A 436 -11.41 1.83 -0.92
C ILE A 436 -11.10 1.13 -2.26
N LEU A 437 -10.34 0.03 -2.21
CA LEU A 437 -9.79 -0.65 -3.37
C LEU A 437 -10.82 -1.47 -4.15
N TYR A 438 -11.74 -2.10 -3.44
CA TYR A 438 -12.67 -3.09 -3.98
C TYR A 438 -14.10 -2.60 -3.90
N ASN A 439 -14.31 -1.34 -4.31
CA ASN A 439 -15.62 -0.71 -4.47
C ASN A 439 -16.75 -1.71 -4.79
N ASN A 440 -17.88 -1.63 -4.09
CA ASN A 440 -19.04 -2.52 -4.18
C ASN A 440 -18.86 -3.98 -3.70
N ILE A 441 -17.76 -4.33 -3.03
CA ILE A 441 -17.53 -5.70 -2.53
C ILE A 441 -17.62 -5.74 -0.99
N ASP A 442 -18.57 -6.54 -0.46
CA ASP A 442 -18.67 -6.84 0.96
C ASP A 442 -17.49 -7.72 1.42
N ILE A 443 -17.00 -7.59 2.66
CA ILE A 443 -15.78 -8.27 3.12
C ILE A 443 -16.09 -9.24 4.25
N SER A 444 -15.76 -10.52 4.07
CA SER A 444 -15.70 -11.54 5.13
C SER A 444 -14.25 -11.87 5.47
N ARG A 445 -13.97 -12.08 6.76
CA ARG A 445 -12.61 -12.37 7.25
C ARG A 445 -12.55 -13.65 8.03
N ILE A 446 -11.51 -14.43 7.77
CA ILE A 446 -11.13 -15.61 8.54
C ILE A 446 -9.78 -15.35 9.21
N LEU A 447 -9.82 -15.02 10.51
CA LEU A 447 -8.64 -14.77 11.35
C LEU A 447 -8.19 -16.07 12.03
N GLU A 448 -9.14 -16.89 12.47
CA GLU A 448 -8.86 -18.18 13.12
C GLU A 448 -8.22 -19.19 12.15
N LYS A 449 -7.14 -19.84 12.60
CA LYS A 449 -6.55 -21.00 11.91
C LYS A 449 -7.14 -22.30 12.48
N PRO A 450 -7.26 -23.38 11.68
CA PRO A 450 -7.69 -24.68 12.19
C PRO A 450 -6.82 -25.17 13.36
N ALA A 451 -7.44 -25.75 14.40
CA ALA A 451 -6.80 -26.08 15.68
C ALA A 451 -5.61 -27.05 15.58
N ASN A 452 -5.58 -27.91 14.55
CA ASN A 452 -4.53 -28.92 14.39
C ASN A 452 -3.24 -28.40 13.73
N ARG A 453 -3.14 -27.09 13.45
CA ARG A 453 -2.00 -26.53 12.72
C ARG A 453 -0.90 -26.02 13.66
N LEU A 454 0.29 -26.60 13.54
CA LEU A 454 1.46 -26.14 14.28
C LEU A 454 2.01 -24.81 13.73
N PRO A 455 2.44 -23.88 14.59
CA PRO A 455 3.05 -22.63 14.15
C PRO A 455 4.43 -22.89 13.51
N ILE A 456 4.74 -22.17 12.44
CA ILE A 456 6.04 -22.28 11.77
C ILE A 456 7.10 -21.60 12.63
N LYS A 457 8.23 -22.28 12.83
CA LYS A 457 9.39 -21.74 13.53
C LYS A 457 10.24 -20.95 12.54
N ASN A 458 10.28 -19.64 12.73
CA ASN A 458 11.00 -18.74 11.84
C ASN A 458 12.38 -18.40 12.44
N CYS A 459 13.35 -18.13 11.59
CA CYS A 459 14.59 -17.47 12.01
C CYS A 459 15.15 -16.57 10.90
N VAL A 460 15.74 -15.46 11.29
CA VAL A 460 16.43 -14.52 10.39
C VAL A 460 17.91 -14.59 10.69
N VAL A 461 18.72 -15.04 9.73
CA VAL A 461 20.14 -15.32 9.90
C VAL A 461 20.97 -14.73 8.76
N GLY A 462 22.27 -14.54 8.98
CA GLY A 462 23.21 -14.16 7.92
C GLY A 462 23.89 -15.37 7.30
N ASP A 463 24.71 -15.14 6.28
CA ASP A 463 25.39 -16.19 5.52
C ASP A 463 26.29 -17.10 6.37
N SER A 464 26.79 -16.61 7.51
CA SER A 464 27.57 -17.39 8.46
C SER A 464 26.83 -18.62 9.04
N TYR A 465 25.49 -18.64 8.96
CA TYR A 465 24.66 -19.74 9.48
C TYR A 465 24.38 -20.84 8.44
N LEU A 466 24.79 -20.65 7.18
CA LEU A 466 24.55 -21.62 6.09
C LEU A 466 25.00 -23.05 6.42
N PRO A 467 26.19 -23.31 6.99
CA PRO A 467 26.61 -24.69 7.30
C PRO A 467 25.67 -25.39 8.27
N ALA A 468 25.16 -24.66 9.28
CA ALA A 468 24.20 -25.21 10.24
C ALA A 468 22.84 -25.47 9.59
N ALA A 469 22.39 -24.57 8.71
CA ALA A 469 21.13 -24.71 8.01
C ALA A 469 21.15 -25.88 7.01
N TYR A 470 22.26 -26.12 6.30
CA TYR A 470 22.42 -27.29 5.42
C TYR A 470 22.46 -28.60 6.19
N LYS A 471 23.11 -28.63 7.36
CA LYS A 471 23.06 -29.80 8.24
C LYS A 471 21.62 -30.10 8.67
N PHE A 472 20.88 -29.09 9.10
CA PHE A 472 19.48 -29.25 9.51
C PHE A 472 18.57 -29.67 8.34
N MET A 473 18.81 -29.14 7.14
CA MET A 473 18.11 -29.55 5.91
C MET A 473 18.34 -31.04 5.62
N LYS A 474 19.58 -31.52 5.74
CA LYS A 474 19.90 -32.94 5.57
C LYS A 474 19.17 -33.82 6.58
N GLU A 475 19.15 -33.42 7.85
CA GLU A 475 18.41 -34.13 8.91
C GLU A 475 16.91 -34.22 8.57
N GLN A 476 16.27 -33.14 8.10
CA GLN A 476 14.86 -33.18 7.68
C GLN A 476 14.63 -34.17 6.53
N ILE A 477 15.53 -34.23 5.56
CA ILE A 477 15.44 -35.14 4.42
C ILE A 477 15.66 -36.59 4.84
N GLU A 478 16.56 -36.85 5.79
CA GLU A 478 16.75 -38.19 6.39
C GLU A 478 15.50 -38.67 7.15
N PHE A 479 14.68 -37.76 7.68
CA PHE A 479 13.36 -38.08 8.23
C PHE A 479 12.28 -38.30 7.16
N GLY A 480 12.63 -38.21 5.87
CA GLY A 480 11.73 -38.38 4.73
C GLY A 480 10.98 -37.13 4.31
N HIS A 481 11.33 -35.96 4.86
CA HIS A 481 10.70 -34.68 4.52
C HIS A 481 11.36 -33.98 3.33
N GLN A 482 10.71 -32.92 2.86
CA GLN A 482 11.13 -32.14 1.70
C GLN A 482 11.37 -30.68 2.03
N CYS A 483 12.21 -30.03 1.23
CA CYS A 483 12.67 -28.67 1.48
C CYS A 483 12.49 -27.75 0.26
N TYR A 484 11.98 -26.55 0.51
CA TYR A 484 11.98 -25.46 -0.48
C TYR A 484 13.20 -24.55 -0.30
N VAL A 485 13.81 -24.15 -1.40
CA VAL A 485 14.90 -23.16 -1.43
C VAL A 485 14.52 -22.06 -2.41
N ILE A 486 14.35 -20.83 -1.93
CA ILE A 486 13.85 -19.69 -2.71
C ILE A 486 14.95 -18.68 -2.98
N CYS A 487 15.11 -18.30 -4.25
CA CYS A 487 16.07 -17.30 -4.72
C CYS A 487 15.35 -16.15 -5.44
N PRO A 488 15.85 -14.90 -5.36
CA PRO A 488 15.20 -13.74 -5.98
C PRO A 488 15.43 -13.63 -7.50
N MET A 489 16.47 -14.24 -8.05
CA MET A 489 16.85 -14.10 -9.47
C MET A 489 17.09 -15.46 -10.14
N ILE A 490 16.92 -15.49 -11.48
CA ILE A 490 17.11 -16.68 -12.32
C ILE A 490 18.59 -16.85 -12.71
N GLU A 491 19.22 -15.77 -13.20
CA GLU A 491 20.58 -15.75 -13.74
C GLU A 491 21.47 -14.74 -12.99
N GLU A 492 22.79 -14.92 -13.07
CA GLU A 492 23.79 -13.98 -12.52
C GLU A 492 23.67 -12.60 -13.19
N ASN A 493 23.86 -11.54 -12.40
CA ASN A 493 23.95 -10.18 -12.92
C ASN A 493 25.22 -9.55 -12.36
N GLU A 494 26.20 -9.23 -13.22
CA GLU A 494 27.54 -8.76 -12.81
C GLU A 494 27.50 -7.48 -11.93
N GLU A 495 26.40 -6.72 -11.98
CA GLU A 495 26.18 -5.51 -11.18
C GLU A 495 25.56 -5.76 -9.79
N SER A 496 25.14 -6.99 -9.48
CA SER A 496 24.33 -7.31 -8.30
C SER A 496 24.86 -8.56 -7.58
N GLN A 497 25.31 -8.40 -6.33
CA GLN A 497 25.70 -9.48 -5.40
C GLN A 497 24.49 -10.32 -4.92
N VAL A 498 23.72 -10.90 -5.84
CA VAL A 498 22.49 -11.64 -5.55
C VAL A 498 22.63 -13.06 -6.09
N ARG A 499 22.30 -14.04 -5.24
CA ARG A 499 22.43 -15.45 -5.62
C ARG A 499 21.34 -15.88 -6.58
N SER A 500 21.74 -16.51 -7.68
CA SER A 500 20.83 -17.03 -8.70
C SER A 500 20.33 -18.43 -8.35
N VAL A 501 19.25 -18.89 -9.00
CA VAL A 501 18.77 -20.26 -8.84
C VAL A 501 19.82 -21.29 -9.27
N GLU A 502 20.55 -21.03 -10.36
CA GLU A 502 21.59 -21.92 -10.88
C GLU A 502 22.80 -22.00 -9.95
N GLU A 503 23.22 -20.88 -9.36
CA GLU A 503 24.32 -20.83 -8.39
C GLU A 503 23.96 -21.64 -7.14
N VAL A 504 22.77 -21.41 -6.59
CA VAL A 504 22.31 -22.12 -5.38
C VAL A 504 22.13 -23.61 -5.66
N GLU A 505 21.61 -24.00 -6.82
CA GLU A 505 21.55 -25.40 -7.23
C GLU A 505 22.94 -26.04 -7.24
N LYS A 506 23.92 -25.40 -7.89
CA LYS A 506 25.30 -25.90 -7.95
C LYS A 506 25.91 -26.04 -6.56
N MET A 507 25.74 -25.03 -5.69
CA MET A 507 26.21 -25.07 -4.30
C MET A 507 25.59 -26.25 -3.53
N LEU A 508 24.29 -26.51 -3.70
CA LEU A 508 23.61 -27.61 -3.01
C LEU A 508 24.06 -28.97 -3.56
N ARG A 509 24.28 -29.10 -4.88
CA ARG A 509 24.85 -30.31 -5.49
C ARG A 509 26.25 -30.60 -4.96
N GLU A 510 27.10 -29.58 -4.88
CA GLU A 510 28.45 -29.70 -4.30
C GLU A 510 28.40 -30.08 -2.81
N GLN A 511 27.45 -29.54 -2.05
CA GLN A 511 27.31 -29.81 -0.61
C GLN A 511 26.76 -31.21 -0.28
N PHE A 512 25.93 -31.78 -1.15
CA PHE A 512 25.23 -33.05 -0.91
C PHE A 512 25.71 -34.22 -1.78
N GLU A 513 26.68 -34.01 -2.68
CA GLU A 513 27.41 -35.05 -3.44
C GLU A 513 26.48 -36.17 -3.98
N ASP A 514 25.41 -35.77 -4.68
CA ASP A 514 24.39 -36.64 -5.30
C ASP A 514 23.55 -37.54 -4.36
N SER A 515 23.71 -37.43 -3.04
CA SER A 515 22.91 -38.20 -2.07
C SER A 515 21.45 -37.75 -1.97
N ILE A 516 21.12 -36.57 -2.51
CA ILE A 516 19.81 -35.92 -2.41
C ILE A 516 19.35 -35.48 -3.80
N ALA A 517 18.11 -35.80 -4.16
CA ALA A 517 17.50 -35.35 -5.41
C ALA A 517 17.13 -33.86 -5.33
N ILE A 518 17.73 -33.06 -6.20
CA ILE A 518 17.51 -31.61 -6.29
C ILE A 518 16.84 -31.28 -7.62
N GLY A 519 15.70 -30.59 -7.55
CA GLY A 519 14.97 -30.07 -8.69
C GLY A 519 15.03 -28.55 -8.75
N VAL A 520 14.87 -28.01 -9.96
CA VAL A 520 14.90 -26.57 -10.22
C VAL A 520 13.61 -26.11 -10.89
N MET A 521 13.05 -24.99 -10.42
CA MET A 521 11.89 -24.37 -11.04
C MET A 521 12.03 -22.85 -11.12
N HIS A 522 12.01 -22.28 -12.32
CA HIS A 522 12.04 -20.83 -12.51
C HIS A 522 11.10 -20.35 -13.62
N GLY A 523 10.95 -19.02 -13.74
CA GLY A 523 10.01 -18.36 -14.66
C GLY A 523 10.17 -18.78 -16.12
N ASN A 524 11.41 -18.98 -16.57
CA ASN A 524 11.75 -19.32 -17.97
C ASN A 524 11.39 -20.75 -18.40
N LEU A 525 11.07 -21.67 -17.48
CA LEU A 525 10.65 -23.03 -17.84
C LEU A 525 9.29 -23.02 -18.54
N LYS A 526 9.12 -23.93 -19.51
CA LYS A 526 7.82 -24.14 -20.16
C LYS A 526 6.81 -24.67 -19.15
N THR A 527 5.52 -24.38 -19.34
CA THR A 527 4.45 -24.82 -18.42
C THR A 527 4.45 -26.33 -18.17
N LYS A 528 4.74 -27.12 -19.21
CA LYS A 528 4.84 -28.59 -19.08
C LYS A 528 5.98 -29.00 -18.14
N GLU A 529 7.17 -28.43 -18.32
CA GLU A 529 8.35 -28.71 -17.49
C GLU A 529 8.11 -28.32 -16.02
N LYS A 530 7.47 -27.17 -15.78
CA LYS A 530 7.07 -26.75 -14.43
C LYS A 530 6.15 -27.76 -13.76
N ASN A 531 5.15 -28.25 -14.50
CA ASN A 531 4.22 -29.25 -13.98
C ASN A 531 4.93 -30.58 -13.69
N ASP A 532 5.82 -31.02 -14.58
CA ASP A 532 6.57 -32.27 -14.41
C ASP A 532 7.46 -32.22 -13.16
N VAL A 533 8.19 -31.11 -12.94
CA VAL A 533 9.03 -30.91 -11.74
C VAL A 533 8.18 -30.84 -10.47
N MET A 534 7.05 -30.13 -10.50
CA MET A 534 6.16 -30.04 -9.34
C MET A 534 5.53 -31.39 -8.99
N HIS A 535 5.17 -32.19 -9.98
CA HIS A 535 4.62 -33.53 -9.77
C HIS A 535 5.67 -34.49 -9.18
N ALA A 536 6.92 -34.44 -9.68
CA ALA A 536 8.03 -35.21 -9.10
C ALA A 536 8.33 -34.78 -7.65
N PHE A 537 8.19 -33.48 -7.35
CA PHE A 537 8.29 -32.99 -5.98
C PHE A 537 7.11 -33.48 -5.12
N GLU A 538 5.87 -33.43 -5.59
CA GLU A 538 4.71 -33.96 -4.85
C GLU A 538 4.83 -35.46 -4.52
N LEU A 539 5.39 -36.26 -5.44
CA LEU A 539 5.66 -37.69 -5.25
C LEU A 539 6.89 -38.00 -4.38
N ASN A 540 7.57 -36.99 -3.84
CA ASN A 540 8.81 -37.13 -3.07
C ASN A 540 9.98 -37.77 -3.86
N GLU A 541 9.97 -37.67 -5.19
CA GLU A 541 11.11 -38.05 -6.04
C GLU A 541 12.20 -36.97 -5.98
N ILE A 542 11.80 -35.72 -5.73
CA ILE A 542 12.68 -34.58 -5.49
C ILE A 542 12.57 -34.19 -4.02
N SER A 543 13.70 -34.17 -3.30
CA SER A 543 13.75 -33.82 -1.89
C SER A 543 13.96 -32.32 -1.66
N ILE A 544 14.70 -31.65 -2.56
CA ILE A 544 14.94 -30.20 -2.50
C ILE A 544 14.46 -29.54 -3.79
N LEU A 545 13.55 -28.57 -3.69
CA LEU A 545 13.14 -27.74 -4.81
C LEU A 545 13.74 -26.33 -4.72
N VAL A 546 14.67 -26.03 -5.61
CA VAL A 546 15.24 -24.68 -5.76
C VAL A 546 14.38 -23.88 -6.74
N SER A 547 13.86 -22.74 -6.32
CA SER A 547 12.94 -21.96 -7.15
C SER A 547 12.99 -20.46 -6.93
N THR A 548 12.43 -19.70 -7.86
CA THR A 548 12.10 -18.29 -7.64
C THR A 548 10.71 -18.13 -7.00
N THR A 549 10.13 -16.93 -7.06
CA THR A 549 8.75 -16.65 -6.62
C THR A 549 7.66 -17.45 -7.36
N VAL A 550 8.01 -18.30 -8.32
CA VAL A 550 7.04 -19.16 -9.01
C VAL A 550 6.35 -20.13 -8.05
N VAL A 551 7.00 -20.55 -6.95
CA VAL A 551 6.40 -21.37 -5.88
C VAL A 551 5.27 -20.64 -5.15
N GLU A 552 5.22 -19.31 -5.21
CA GLU A 552 4.20 -18.50 -4.52
C GLU A 552 2.78 -18.93 -4.89
N VAL A 553 2.57 -19.48 -6.09
CA VAL A 553 1.26 -19.96 -6.61
C VAL A 553 1.23 -21.51 -6.75
N GLY A 554 2.18 -22.19 -6.11
CA GLY A 554 2.43 -23.62 -6.25
C GLY A 554 1.57 -24.54 -5.37
N VAL A 555 1.71 -25.84 -5.61
CA VAL A 555 0.99 -26.97 -4.98
C VAL A 555 1.22 -27.03 -3.47
N ASP A 556 0.22 -27.51 -2.75
CA ASP A 556 0.36 -27.91 -1.36
C ASP A 556 1.14 -29.23 -1.25
N VAL A 557 2.32 -29.22 -0.63
CA VAL A 557 3.09 -30.44 -0.34
C VAL A 557 3.14 -30.64 1.17
N PRO A 558 2.26 -31.47 1.75
CA PRO A 558 2.19 -31.67 3.21
C PRO A 558 3.49 -32.15 3.84
N ASN A 559 4.33 -32.85 3.06
CA ASN A 559 5.62 -33.37 3.48
C ASN A 559 6.77 -32.34 3.42
N ALA A 560 6.52 -31.13 2.89
CA ALA A 560 7.50 -30.05 2.90
C ALA A 560 7.53 -29.36 4.28
N THR A 561 8.59 -29.62 5.05
CA THR A 561 8.73 -29.14 6.43
C THR A 561 9.70 -27.98 6.58
N MET A 562 10.56 -27.73 5.58
CA MET A 562 11.56 -26.66 5.66
C MET A 562 11.52 -25.75 4.44
N MET A 563 11.66 -24.45 4.68
CA MET A 563 11.86 -23.44 3.65
C MET A 563 13.09 -22.59 3.98
N MET A 564 13.94 -22.36 2.99
CA MET A 564 15.07 -21.43 3.07
C MET A 564 14.92 -20.36 1.99
N VAL A 565 15.05 -19.09 2.37
CA VAL A 565 14.93 -17.96 1.44
C VAL A 565 16.24 -17.19 1.41
N PHE A 566 16.92 -17.20 0.27
CA PHE A 566 18.13 -16.42 0.02
C PHE A 566 17.80 -14.95 -0.25
N ASN A 567 18.67 -14.04 0.23
CA ASN A 567 18.51 -12.59 0.03
C ASN A 567 17.09 -12.10 0.36
N ALA A 568 16.57 -12.50 1.53
CA ALA A 568 15.20 -12.24 1.96
C ALA A 568 14.85 -10.74 1.94
N GLU A 569 15.85 -9.85 2.07
CA GLU A 569 15.67 -8.41 1.95
C GLU A 569 15.12 -7.91 0.61
N ARG A 570 15.23 -8.72 -0.46
CA ARG A 570 14.73 -8.38 -1.80
C ARG A 570 13.24 -8.63 -1.98
N PHE A 571 12.61 -9.36 -1.07
CA PHE A 571 11.19 -9.68 -1.14
C PHE A 571 10.37 -8.76 -0.23
N GLY A 572 9.09 -8.56 -0.59
CA GLY A 572 8.12 -7.95 0.31
C GLY A 572 7.77 -8.87 1.49
N LEU A 573 7.38 -8.31 2.65
CA LEU A 573 6.98 -9.18 3.77
C LEU A 573 5.73 -9.99 3.43
N ALA A 574 4.80 -9.43 2.68
CA ALA A 574 3.62 -10.15 2.19
C ALA A 574 3.98 -11.35 1.29
N GLN A 575 4.96 -11.18 0.39
CA GLN A 575 5.46 -12.26 -0.47
C GLN A 575 6.18 -13.34 0.33
N LEU A 576 7.05 -12.95 1.27
CA LEU A 576 7.72 -13.89 2.18
C LEU A 576 6.73 -14.68 3.02
N HIS A 577 5.65 -14.02 3.45
CA HIS A 577 4.57 -14.67 4.19
C HIS A 577 3.80 -15.69 3.32
N GLN A 578 3.47 -15.35 2.08
CA GLN A 578 2.85 -16.29 1.13
C GLN A 578 3.75 -17.50 0.84
N LEU A 579 5.04 -17.27 0.59
CA LEU A 579 6.03 -18.33 0.40
C LEU A 579 6.10 -19.22 1.64
N ARG A 580 6.26 -18.62 2.84
CA ARG A 580 6.26 -19.35 4.11
C ARG A 580 4.99 -20.19 4.29
N GLY A 581 3.83 -19.70 3.84
CA GLY A 581 2.56 -20.43 3.89
C GLY A 581 2.51 -21.73 3.05
N ARG A 582 3.53 -21.99 2.22
CA ARG A 582 3.67 -23.23 1.44
C ARG A 582 4.27 -24.40 2.24
N ILE A 583 4.76 -24.15 3.46
CA ILE A 583 5.16 -25.19 4.42
C ILE A 583 4.21 -25.22 5.63
N GLY A 584 4.29 -26.25 6.48
CA GLY A 584 3.44 -26.37 7.66
C GLY A 584 2.00 -26.73 7.34
N ARG A 585 1.82 -27.61 6.35
CA ARG A 585 0.53 -28.13 5.89
C ARG A 585 0.26 -29.55 6.44
N GLY A 586 1.31 -30.32 6.71
CA GLY A 586 1.23 -31.61 7.41
C GLY A 586 1.24 -31.48 8.94
N ALA A 587 1.22 -32.64 9.62
CA ALA A 587 1.28 -32.74 11.08
C ALA A 587 2.70 -32.48 11.66
N ALA A 588 3.73 -32.49 10.82
CA ALA A 588 5.11 -32.28 11.23
C ALA A 588 5.42 -30.79 11.49
N GLN A 589 6.26 -30.53 12.48
CA GLN A 589 6.74 -29.19 12.79
C GLN A 589 7.53 -28.63 11.60
N SER A 590 7.19 -27.42 11.16
CA SER A 590 7.83 -26.77 10.02
C SER A 590 8.71 -25.58 10.41
N TYR A 591 9.70 -25.27 9.57
CA TYR A 591 10.78 -24.32 9.82
C TYR A 591 11.02 -23.42 8.60
N CYS A 592 11.15 -22.11 8.82
CA CYS A 592 11.44 -21.14 7.77
C CYS A 592 12.69 -20.32 8.13
N VAL A 593 13.69 -20.35 7.24
CA VAL A 593 14.98 -19.67 7.40
C VAL A 593 15.08 -18.53 6.40
N PHE A 594 15.16 -17.30 6.88
CA PHE A 594 15.35 -16.10 6.06
C PHE A 594 16.81 -15.65 6.13
N LEU A 595 17.53 -15.74 5.01
CA LEU A 595 18.93 -15.32 4.91
C LEU A 595 19.02 -13.86 4.47
N SER A 596 19.67 -13.02 5.28
CA SER A 596 19.94 -11.62 4.96
C SER A 596 21.15 -11.06 5.71
N ASP A 597 22.07 -10.44 4.96
CA ASP A 597 23.24 -9.74 5.51
C ASP A 597 22.99 -8.22 5.70
N SER A 598 21.82 -7.71 5.29
CA SER A 598 21.49 -6.29 5.41
C SER A 598 21.00 -5.91 6.81
N SER A 599 21.77 -5.09 7.53
CA SER A 599 21.41 -4.61 8.87
C SER A 599 20.10 -3.81 8.89
N LYS A 600 19.80 -3.03 7.84
CA LYS A 600 18.54 -2.30 7.70
C LYS A 600 17.35 -3.22 7.42
N ALA A 601 17.56 -4.31 6.69
CA ALA A 601 16.49 -5.25 6.38
C ALA A 601 16.18 -6.21 7.54
N LYS A 602 17.12 -6.43 8.46
CA LYS A 602 16.92 -7.28 9.64
C LYS A 602 15.75 -6.81 10.50
N GLU A 603 15.62 -5.51 10.77
CA GLU A 603 14.50 -4.98 11.58
C GLU A 603 13.14 -5.27 10.94
N ARG A 604 13.05 -5.18 9.61
CA ARG A 604 11.86 -5.54 8.83
C ARG A 604 11.59 -7.05 8.88
N LEU A 605 12.60 -7.87 8.63
CA LEU A 605 12.47 -9.34 8.62
C LEU A 605 12.18 -9.93 10.01
N GLU A 606 12.61 -9.27 11.09
CA GLU A 606 12.28 -9.66 12.47
C GLU A 606 10.77 -9.68 12.75
N ILE A 607 9.97 -8.98 11.95
CA ILE A 607 8.51 -9.04 12.05
C ILE A 607 8.00 -10.45 11.69
N LEU A 608 8.58 -11.08 10.65
CA LEU A 608 8.28 -12.48 10.29
C LEU A 608 8.79 -13.47 11.34
N ASN A 609 9.84 -13.11 12.06
CA ASN A 609 10.36 -13.92 13.15
C ASN A 609 9.40 -13.93 14.35
N LYS A 610 8.84 -12.77 14.70
CA LYS A 610 7.96 -12.58 15.85
C LYS A 610 6.50 -12.97 15.60
N SER A 611 6.04 -12.93 14.35
CA SER A 611 4.64 -13.21 14.02
C SER A 611 4.46 -14.25 12.93
N ASN A 612 3.46 -15.12 13.14
CA ASN A 612 2.95 -16.05 12.14
C ASN A 612 1.60 -15.59 11.55
N ASP A 613 1.09 -14.44 11.97
CA ASP A 613 -0.19 -13.88 11.54
C ASP A 613 -0.01 -13.02 10.28
N GLY A 614 -0.59 -13.49 9.16
CA GLY A 614 -0.55 -12.77 7.90
C GLY A 614 -1.16 -11.37 7.95
N PHE A 615 -2.18 -11.13 8.79
CA PHE A 615 -2.81 -9.81 8.91
C PHE A 615 -1.85 -8.83 9.58
N GLN A 616 -1.19 -9.26 10.66
CA GLN A 616 -0.20 -8.45 11.36
C GLN A 616 1.00 -8.16 10.44
N ILE A 617 1.48 -9.15 9.69
CA ILE A 617 2.61 -8.99 8.78
C ILE A 617 2.27 -8.02 7.64
N ALA A 618 1.07 -8.12 7.05
CA ALA A 618 0.63 -7.23 5.99
C ALA A 618 0.48 -5.78 6.48
N ASP A 619 -0.07 -5.58 7.69
CA ASP A 619 -0.19 -4.25 8.29
C ASP A 619 1.18 -3.60 8.52
N GLU A 620 2.16 -4.36 9.01
CA GLU A 620 3.52 -3.87 9.19
C GLU A 620 4.27 -3.65 7.86
N ASP A 621 4.08 -4.50 6.85
CA ASP A 621 4.65 -4.31 5.49
C ASP A 621 4.14 -3.01 4.87
N LEU A 622 2.85 -2.73 5.03
CA LEU A 622 2.19 -1.54 4.51
C LEU A 622 2.66 -0.26 5.22
N LYS A 623 2.82 -0.28 6.56
CA LYS A 623 3.41 0.84 7.32
C LYS A 623 4.82 1.19 6.86
N GLN A 624 5.62 0.19 6.50
CA GLN A 624 7.02 0.40 6.13
C GLN A 624 7.22 0.81 4.66
N ARG A 625 6.40 0.27 3.73
CA ARG A 625 6.52 0.55 2.29
C ARG A 625 5.93 1.90 1.88
N GLY A 626 4.93 2.38 2.60
CA GLY A 626 4.17 3.56 2.20
C GLY A 626 3.37 3.33 0.90
N PRO A 627 2.66 4.34 0.39
CA PRO A 627 1.59 4.19 -0.59
C PRO A 627 2.00 3.71 -2.00
N GLY A 628 3.29 3.65 -2.34
CA GLY A 628 3.75 3.50 -3.73
C GLY A 628 3.86 2.08 -4.30
N ASP A 629 4.01 1.04 -3.46
CA ASP A 629 4.49 -0.28 -3.91
C ASP A 629 3.37 -1.35 -4.06
N PHE A 630 2.24 -1.19 -3.37
CA PHE A 630 1.10 -2.11 -3.51
C PHE A 630 0.37 -1.92 -4.85
N PHE A 631 0.45 -0.70 -5.37
CA PHE A 631 -0.03 -0.31 -6.68
C PHE A 631 1.17 -0.37 -7.63
N GLY A 632 1.42 -1.53 -8.23
CA GLY A 632 2.47 -1.66 -9.25
C GLY A 632 2.44 -0.50 -10.25
N GLU A 633 3.62 -0.07 -10.73
CA GLU A 633 3.79 1.13 -11.56
C GLU A 633 2.62 1.31 -12.54
N ARG A 634 1.80 2.35 -12.28
CA ARG A 634 0.78 2.94 -13.14
C ARG A 634 -0.56 2.20 -13.34
N GLN A 635 -1.00 1.30 -12.45
CA GLN A 635 -2.26 0.56 -12.67
C GLN A 635 -3.43 0.82 -11.72
N SER A 636 -3.30 1.73 -10.77
CA SER A 636 -4.45 2.45 -10.22
C SER A 636 -4.26 3.92 -10.59
N GLY A 637 -5.25 4.55 -11.22
CA GLY A 637 -5.28 6.01 -11.27
C GLY A 637 -4.96 6.51 -9.86
N ASP A 638 -3.90 7.30 -9.76
CA ASP A 638 -3.40 7.88 -8.52
C ASP A 638 -4.62 8.33 -7.73
N MET A 639 -4.88 7.80 -6.52
CA MET A 639 -6.12 8.13 -5.78
C MET A 639 -6.23 9.63 -5.48
N GLY A 640 -5.21 10.42 -5.86
CA GLY A 640 -5.29 11.85 -6.01
C GLY A 640 -5.34 12.59 -4.68
N PHE A 641 -5.14 11.86 -3.58
CA PHE A 641 -5.04 12.43 -2.25
C PHE A 641 -3.76 13.26 -2.16
N GLY A 642 -3.91 14.58 -2.05
CA GLY A 642 -2.79 15.49 -1.90
C GLY A 642 -2.28 15.54 -0.46
N MET A 643 -3.21 15.45 0.50
CA MET A 643 -2.94 15.58 1.93
C MET A 643 -3.14 14.29 2.71
N ALA A 644 -4.18 13.53 2.36
CA ALA A 644 -4.54 12.32 3.05
C ALA A 644 -3.65 11.16 2.61
N ASP A 645 -3.19 10.36 3.57
CA ASP A 645 -2.51 9.10 3.29
C ASP A 645 -3.33 7.96 3.91
N PRO A 646 -3.97 7.09 3.10
CA PRO A 646 -4.84 6.01 3.60
C PRO A 646 -4.19 5.10 4.66
N TYR A 647 -2.86 5.03 4.67
CA TYR A 647 -2.09 4.19 5.57
C TYR A 647 -1.72 4.95 6.84
N ARG A 648 -1.08 6.11 6.71
CA ARG A 648 -0.72 6.97 7.86
C ARG A 648 -1.96 7.38 8.63
N ASP A 649 -3.03 7.71 7.92
CA ASP A 649 -4.25 8.30 8.45
C ASP A 649 -5.40 7.28 8.52
N SER A 650 -5.08 5.99 8.71
CA SER A 650 -6.04 4.88 8.65
C SER A 650 -7.23 5.02 9.61
N ASP A 651 -7.03 5.56 10.81
CA ASP A 651 -8.11 5.82 11.76
C ASP A 651 -9.01 6.98 11.31
N MET A 652 -8.44 8.03 10.73
CA MET A 652 -9.21 9.12 10.14
C MET A 652 -10.06 8.65 8.97
N LEU A 653 -9.51 7.74 8.16
CA LEU A 653 -10.25 7.11 7.07
C LEU A 653 -11.44 6.28 7.59
N LYS A 654 -11.29 5.54 8.70
CA LYS A 654 -12.42 4.83 9.35
C LYS A 654 -13.52 5.79 9.77
N GLU A 655 -13.13 6.87 10.46
CA GLU A 655 -14.08 7.88 10.93
C GLU A 655 -14.77 8.60 9.76
N ALA A 656 -14.04 8.95 8.70
CA ALA A 656 -14.61 9.49 7.47
C ALA A 656 -15.60 8.50 6.82
N ALA A 657 -15.27 7.21 6.78
CA ALA A 657 -16.13 6.18 6.20
C ALA A 657 -17.41 6.00 7.00
N LYS A 658 -17.32 6.01 8.33
CA LYS A 658 -18.47 5.96 9.24
C LYS A 658 -19.35 7.20 9.07
N CYS A 659 -18.75 8.38 9.09
CA CYS A 659 -19.44 9.65 8.89
C CYS A 659 -20.17 9.71 7.55
N ALA A 660 -19.56 9.20 6.47
CA ALA A 660 -20.18 9.14 5.15
C ALA A 660 -21.39 8.18 5.13
N THR A 661 -21.29 7.01 5.80
CA THR A 661 -22.42 6.09 5.94
C THR A 661 -23.58 6.75 6.69
N GLU A 662 -23.31 7.33 7.86
CA GLU A 662 -24.32 7.94 8.71
C GLU A 662 -25.02 9.11 7.99
N LEU A 663 -24.25 9.93 7.26
CA LEU A 663 -24.82 11.03 6.47
C LEU A 663 -25.75 10.52 5.37
N LEU A 664 -25.35 9.48 4.63
CA LEU A 664 -26.14 8.92 3.52
C LEU A 664 -27.34 8.08 4.01
N GLN A 665 -27.38 7.65 5.27
CA GLN A 665 -28.57 7.05 5.86
C GLN A 665 -29.65 8.11 6.14
N VAL A 666 -29.25 9.31 6.57
CA VAL A 666 -30.17 10.41 6.92
C VAL A 666 -30.56 11.23 5.69
N ASP A 667 -29.60 11.54 4.81
CA ASP A 667 -29.79 12.33 3.60
C ASP A 667 -29.20 11.63 2.35
N PRO A 668 -29.82 10.53 1.87
CA PRO A 668 -29.35 9.74 0.72
C PRO A 668 -29.00 10.55 -0.54
N LYS A 669 -29.76 11.62 -0.80
CA LYS A 669 -29.64 12.44 -2.02
C LYS A 669 -28.92 13.77 -1.78
N LEU A 670 -28.38 13.97 -0.58
CA LEU A 670 -27.76 15.21 -0.10
C LEU A 670 -28.64 16.46 -0.38
N LEU A 671 -29.96 16.34 -0.17
CA LEU A 671 -30.93 17.41 -0.44
C LEU A 671 -30.88 18.52 0.60
N THR A 672 -30.58 18.16 1.85
CA THR A 672 -30.38 19.10 2.95
C THR A 672 -28.96 19.68 2.95
N HIS A 673 -27.99 18.91 2.44
CA HIS A 673 -26.57 19.29 2.34
C HIS A 673 -26.16 19.78 0.94
N LYS A 674 -26.81 20.84 0.45
CA LYS A 674 -26.65 21.33 -0.94
C LYS A 674 -25.21 21.71 -1.32
N LEU A 675 -24.46 22.33 -0.42
CA LEU A 675 -23.06 22.73 -0.66
C LEU A 675 -22.15 21.52 -0.84
N LEU A 676 -22.30 20.51 0.03
CA LEU A 676 -21.58 19.24 -0.06
C LEU A 676 -21.92 18.51 -1.36
N LYS A 677 -23.19 18.51 -1.76
CA LYS A 677 -23.63 17.92 -3.03
C LYS A 677 -22.96 18.59 -4.23
N ALA A 678 -22.97 19.92 -4.29
CA ALA A 678 -22.34 20.65 -5.38
C ALA A 678 -20.83 20.36 -5.46
N GLN A 679 -20.16 20.27 -4.31
CA GLN A 679 -18.76 19.91 -4.26
C GLN A 679 -18.50 18.46 -4.69
N LEU A 680 -19.36 17.53 -4.31
CA LEU A 680 -19.26 16.12 -4.69
C LEU A 680 -19.39 15.93 -6.22
N GLU A 681 -20.33 16.64 -6.86
CA GLU A 681 -20.48 16.61 -8.32
C GLU A 681 -19.23 17.17 -9.01
N ARG A 682 -18.68 18.28 -8.50
CA ARG A 682 -17.42 18.84 -9.00
C ARG A 682 -16.25 17.85 -8.84
N TYR A 683 -16.17 17.18 -7.70
CA TYR A 683 -15.14 16.17 -7.44
C TYR A 683 -15.24 14.99 -8.43
N ARG A 684 -16.46 14.53 -8.72
CA ARG A 684 -16.71 13.45 -9.69
C ARG A 684 -16.28 13.79 -11.11
N LEU A 685 -16.58 15.01 -11.57
CA LEU A 685 -16.15 15.47 -12.90
C LEU A 685 -14.63 15.44 -13.02
N ASN A 686 -13.92 15.97 -12.03
CA ASN A 686 -12.45 15.94 -12.00
C ASN A 686 -11.90 14.51 -11.93
N MET A 687 -12.56 13.62 -11.19
CA MET A 687 -12.14 12.22 -11.07
C MET A 687 -12.32 11.46 -12.40
N ALA A 688 -13.41 11.72 -13.15
CA ALA A 688 -13.63 11.15 -14.47
C ALA A 688 -12.55 11.61 -15.48
N ASP A 689 -12.23 12.91 -15.48
CA ASP A 689 -11.19 13.48 -16.36
C ASP A 689 -9.79 12.90 -16.06
N ASN A 690 -9.49 12.62 -14.78
CA ASN A 690 -8.22 12.00 -14.37
C ASN A 690 -8.15 10.49 -14.62
N LEU A 691 -9.28 9.81 -14.80
CA LEU A 691 -9.36 8.35 -14.98
C LEU A 691 -9.35 7.89 -16.44
N ASN A 692 -9.43 8.79 -17.44
CA ASN A 692 -9.50 8.44 -18.87
C ASN A 692 -10.43 7.24 -19.13
N ILE A 693 -11.69 7.37 -18.68
CA ILE A 693 -12.83 6.59 -19.17
C ILE A 693 -13.54 7.41 -20.23
#